data_AF-A0A8J6WKL0-F1
#
_entry.id   AF-A0A8J6WKL0-F1
#
_cell.length_a   1.000
_cell.length_b   1.000
_cell.length_c   1.000
_cell.angle_alpha   90.00
_cell.angle_beta   90.00
_cell.angle_gamma   90.00
#
_symmetry.space_group_name_H-M   'P 1'
#
loop_
_entity.id
_entity.type
_entity.pdbx_description
1 polymer ?
#
loop_
_entity_poly.entity_id
_entity_poly.type
_entity_poly.pdbx_seq_one_letter_code
_entity_poly.pdbx_strand_id
1 'polypeptide(L)'
;MQAKTLCTRYYKHLDEQDEASEMHDFRNALFRYAVPGMGGPCPLANKRTKLSNQDVDAGLSFLANMKAEELNRIPEVLSPIFESNNTSQAQQERVRRNLRGLIDWGRQQGSLPIPENLIPLDLCSDIPVGPLSSQELTYSTRQIVEIYLQPLDEQIRKSALYAIVQYFVPGCGGPVPLHNPLRVDEIEAGLTYLEQVPLEYLQEALTIATRVLRIYERSEAQETRVRRLLRALLNSVREHGYLPFPEPEAKPEYPNSTEPPAPTGEMVYPRHAATTLEAFAEYTLTLDAKQASFFKSIIVRYIVPALGGPHISGQRATAEDFQLALDFLETVEMNNNQHLLQIFADYLASISITDRSKKTYISKVNSWLEWAIAEGFFGYIAKAEITLRTFRDRPVEKKASPSGLKLSQEQAPVHQLGAKRFPNDYTNDRLAQQILDYSNHRANKPGKKVTPGALKGEVEKIRQYMGWLHRYEGVSLEDLCFEALISVCQLKFRLRDFDNFEAFRFAEESGKQQAYDTADNDIKRIHRYLDFTGGKAASQQKRVSVAIAMAKFLYRDVLGTDEFPVPQNIPILLRLLNLQAQLKDESDRQPATVNYHEKSVHWSQVIYAMEMQRWRVEQDTIYIRSSAAKLGYTEKTRPERAMAQELQRFLSIAFSVIFPSRSRTFYELEIGKTFKEGYLYSNGFIPADELRANGKADEIRFYVHHGVDDYKTGSSMPTVLLNNDGFWVELPNLQFGNKDLYGYVRQWLDWGRSARGPVNHNYFFRMARSTRPVPGPKSWAERIKWMIEWWTGVDVPPANLRKMFTGQFPEYRESAALLLQHSEDRHKYDYDLRTSVEKMAPVVEANVDFINQTLMNISQQGNKDLPEPPLEDEAA
;
A
#
# COMPACT_ATOMS: atom_id res chain seq x y z
N MET A 1 24.92 42.31 -6.16
CA MET A 1 24.71 42.74 -4.74
C MET A 1 25.37 41.70 -3.82
N GLN A 2 25.80 41.99 -2.59
CA GLN A 2 26.28 40.94 -1.67
C GLN A 2 25.09 40.21 -1.01
N ALA A 3 25.21 38.90 -0.77
CA ALA A 3 24.17 38.08 -0.17
C ALA A 3 23.78 38.55 1.24
N LYS A 4 24.77 38.96 2.06
CA LYS A 4 24.53 39.59 3.36
C LYS A 4 23.58 40.78 3.25
N THR A 5 23.84 41.70 2.32
CA THR A 5 23.02 42.90 2.13
C THR A 5 21.57 42.53 1.81
N LEU A 6 21.36 41.54 0.94
CA LEU A 6 20.01 41.07 0.60
C LEU A 6 19.30 40.45 1.81
N CYS A 7 19.95 39.52 2.51
CA CYS A 7 19.39 38.87 3.70
C CYS A 7 19.06 39.88 4.81
N THR A 8 19.91 40.89 5.05
CA THR A 8 19.65 41.93 6.04
C THR A 8 18.47 42.83 5.64
N ARG A 9 18.34 43.18 4.34
CA ARG A 9 17.17 43.95 3.89
C ARG A 9 15.87 43.15 3.99
N TYR A 10 15.90 41.86 3.64
CA TYR A 10 14.74 40.98 3.82
C TYR A 10 14.37 40.82 5.29
N TYR A 11 15.36 40.69 6.18
CA TYR A 11 15.13 40.64 7.62
C TYR A 11 14.42 41.90 8.13
N LYS A 12 14.84 43.08 7.66
CA LYS A 12 14.19 44.36 7.97
C LYS A 12 12.77 44.44 7.39
N HIS A 13 12.54 43.88 6.20
CA HIS A 13 11.22 43.81 5.61
C HIS A 13 10.25 42.98 6.47
N LEU A 14 10.68 41.81 6.98
CA LEU A 14 9.88 41.00 7.91
C LEU A 14 9.60 41.72 9.24
N ASP A 15 10.56 42.51 9.73
CA ASP A 15 10.41 43.35 10.93
C ASP A 15 9.37 44.47 10.73
N GLU A 16 9.39 45.12 9.56
CA GLU A 16 8.42 46.15 9.19
C GLU A 16 6.99 45.63 9.00
N GLN A 17 6.81 44.33 8.71
CA GLN A 17 5.50 43.66 8.65
C GLN A 17 4.99 43.18 10.02
N ASP A 18 5.75 43.41 11.11
CA ASP A 18 5.45 42.92 12.47
C ASP A 18 5.35 41.38 12.57
N GLU A 19 6.11 40.68 11.72
CA GLU A 19 6.10 39.21 11.61
C GLU A 19 7.21 38.57 12.46
N ALA A 20 7.22 38.86 13.77
CA ALA A 20 8.28 38.41 14.68
C ALA A 20 8.54 36.89 14.67
N SER A 21 7.49 36.08 14.44
CA SER A 21 7.61 34.62 14.28
C SER A 21 8.33 34.24 12.98
N GLU A 22 8.04 34.91 11.87
CA GLU A 22 8.67 34.64 10.57
C GLU A 22 10.14 35.06 10.58
N MET A 23 10.47 36.18 11.25
CA MET A 23 11.87 36.58 11.43
C MET A 23 12.70 35.51 12.15
N HIS A 24 12.15 34.92 13.21
CA HIS A 24 12.83 33.85 13.95
C HIS A 24 12.98 32.58 13.10
N ASP A 25 11.94 32.19 12.37
CA ASP A 25 11.97 31.01 11.52
C ASP A 25 12.88 31.18 10.30
N PHE A 26 12.89 32.35 9.67
CA PHE A 26 13.83 32.74 8.62
C PHE A 26 15.27 32.72 9.13
N ARG A 27 15.55 33.33 10.28
CA ARG A 27 16.89 33.31 10.90
C ARG A 27 17.38 31.88 11.11
N ASN A 28 16.52 30.99 11.62
CA ASN A 28 16.88 29.57 11.79
C ASN A 28 17.07 28.86 10.44
N ALA A 29 16.19 29.10 9.47
CA ALA A 29 16.27 28.50 8.15
C ALA A 29 17.58 28.89 7.44
N LEU A 30 17.96 30.17 7.53
CA LEU A 30 19.19 30.71 6.93
C LEU A 30 20.45 30.14 7.59
N PHE A 31 20.60 30.29 8.90
CA PHE A 31 21.87 29.98 9.57
C PHE A 31 22.06 28.51 9.95
N ARG A 32 20.98 27.73 10.14
CA ARG A 32 21.11 26.29 10.46
C ARG A 32 21.08 25.39 9.24
N TYR A 33 20.58 25.87 8.10
CA TYR A 33 20.38 25.02 6.92
C TYR A 33 21.04 25.60 5.67
N ALA A 34 20.66 26.81 5.24
CA ALA A 34 21.16 27.37 3.98
C ALA A 34 22.67 27.68 4.04
N VAL A 35 23.14 28.40 5.06
CA VAL A 35 24.55 28.76 5.22
C VAL A 35 25.45 27.51 5.27
N PRO A 36 25.18 26.49 6.12
CA PRO A 36 25.93 25.24 6.09
C PRO A 36 25.87 24.51 4.73
N GLY A 37 24.68 24.47 4.09
CA GLY A 37 24.52 23.84 2.77
C GLY A 37 25.34 24.51 1.67
N MET A 38 25.58 25.81 1.78
CA MET A 38 26.44 26.56 0.86
C MET A 38 27.94 26.49 1.24
N GLY A 39 28.32 25.68 2.23
CA GLY A 39 29.71 25.52 2.69
C GLY A 39 30.15 26.52 3.77
N GLY A 40 29.19 27.22 4.39
CA GLY A 40 29.44 28.14 5.49
C GLY A 40 29.55 27.46 6.86
N PRO A 41 29.73 28.25 7.94
CA PRO A 41 29.90 27.72 9.30
C PRO A 41 28.63 26.97 9.75
N CYS A 42 28.84 25.82 10.40
CA CYS A 42 27.77 25.01 11.00
C CYS A 42 27.66 25.31 12.50
N PRO A 43 26.51 25.82 12.99
CA PRO A 43 26.34 26.10 14.42
C PRO A 43 26.42 24.80 15.23
N LEU A 44 27.29 24.77 16.25
CA LEU A 44 27.59 23.60 17.09
C LEU A 44 26.41 23.16 17.98
N ALA A 45 25.39 24.00 18.14
CA ALA A 45 24.31 23.77 19.09
C ALA A 45 23.20 22.87 18.52
N ASN A 46 22.85 21.82 19.29
CA ASN A 46 21.69 20.94 19.09
C ASN A 46 20.44 21.71 18.62
N LYS A 47 19.58 21.06 17.82
CA LYS A 47 18.40 21.67 17.15
C LYS A 47 17.43 22.47 18.05
N ARG A 48 17.52 22.35 19.38
CA ARG A 48 16.63 22.98 20.36
C ARG A 48 17.19 24.25 21.00
N THR A 49 18.47 24.57 20.84
CA THR A 49 19.08 25.75 21.47
C THR A 49 18.87 27.01 20.62
N LYS A 50 18.73 28.17 21.24
CA LYS A 50 18.67 29.44 20.51
C LYS A 50 20.02 29.66 19.78
N LEU A 51 19.98 30.14 18.52
CA LEU A 51 21.21 30.53 17.79
C LEU A 51 21.97 31.58 18.61
N SER A 52 23.25 31.35 18.85
CA SER A 52 24.08 32.36 19.53
C SER A 52 24.33 33.56 18.61
N ASN A 53 24.70 34.70 19.19
CA ASN A 53 25.09 35.86 18.38
C ASN A 53 26.37 35.56 17.58
N GLN A 54 27.31 34.78 18.14
CA GLN A 54 28.53 34.35 17.43
C GLN A 54 28.21 33.51 16.19
N ASP A 55 27.25 32.57 16.26
CA ASP A 55 26.84 31.77 15.10
C ASP A 55 26.26 32.65 13.99
N VAL A 56 25.46 33.65 14.37
CA VAL A 56 24.87 34.58 13.41
C VAL A 56 25.90 35.51 12.81
N ASP A 57 26.83 36.05 13.59
CA ASP A 57 27.89 36.90 13.10
C ASP A 57 28.84 36.14 12.15
N ALA A 58 29.15 34.87 12.47
CA ALA A 58 29.91 33.99 11.59
C ALA A 58 29.17 33.73 10.27
N GLY A 59 27.87 33.42 10.33
CA GLY A 59 27.03 33.23 9.15
C GLY A 59 26.90 34.48 8.29
N LEU A 60 26.71 35.66 8.91
CA LEU A 60 26.66 36.94 8.21
C LEU A 60 28.02 37.30 7.58
N SER A 61 29.13 36.98 8.25
CA SER A 61 30.48 37.19 7.70
C SER A 61 30.73 36.33 6.47
N PHE A 62 30.26 35.07 6.49
CA PHE A 62 30.28 34.20 5.31
C PHE A 62 29.43 34.77 4.16
N LEU A 63 28.20 35.20 4.43
CA LEU A 63 27.31 35.80 3.44
C LEU A 63 27.82 37.16 2.89
N ALA A 64 28.73 37.85 3.60
CA ALA A 64 29.34 39.09 3.11
C ALA A 64 30.28 38.83 1.93
N ASN A 65 30.92 37.67 1.91
CA ASN A 65 31.86 37.27 0.85
C ASN A 65 31.16 36.57 -0.33
N MET A 66 29.85 36.39 -0.24
CA MET A 66 29.04 35.71 -1.25
C MET A 66 28.26 36.72 -2.09
N LYS A 67 28.22 36.50 -3.41
CA LYS A 67 27.36 37.26 -4.31
C LYS A 67 25.88 36.88 -4.07
N ALA A 68 24.96 37.83 -4.15
CA ALA A 68 23.53 37.59 -3.90
C ALA A 68 22.97 36.51 -4.82
N GLU A 69 23.45 36.45 -6.06
CA GLU A 69 23.02 35.49 -7.09
C GLU A 69 23.21 34.02 -6.65
N GLU A 70 24.20 33.73 -5.79
CA GLU A 70 24.43 32.38 -5.25
C GLU A 70 23.27 31.89 -4.36
N LEU A 71 22.47 32.80 -3.80
CA LEU A 71 21.29 32.44 -3.00
C LEU A 71 20.21 31.71 -3.82
N ASN A 72 20.25 31.80 -5.16
CA ASN A 72 19.37 31.01 -6.03
C ASN A 72 19.62 29.49 -5.91
N ARG A 73 20.81 29.07 -5.43
CA ARG A 73 21.18 27.66 -5.27
C ARG A 73 20.66 27.03 -3.97
N ILE A 74 20.04 27.81 -3.09
CA ILE A 74 19.51 27.33 -1.81
C ILE A 74 18.62 26.07 -1.96
N PRO A 75 17.68 25.97 -2.92
CA PRO A 75 16.85 24.78 -3.07
C PRO A 75 17.64 23.48 -3.31
N GLU A 76 18.77 23.57 -4.01
CA GLU A 76 19.63 22.43 -4.35
C GLU A 76 20.40 21.94 -3.13
N VAL A 77 21.00 22.87 -2.38
CA VAL A 77 21.88 22.55 -1.24
C VAL A 77 21.13 22.11 0.02
N LEU A 78 19.81 22.32 0.09
CA LEU A 78 19.02 21.93 1.26
C LEU A 78 18.78 20.42 1.36
N SER A 79 18.72 19.70 0.23
CA SER A 79 18.38 18.26 0.27
C SER A 79 19.44 17.42 1.00
N PRO A 80 20.75 17.56 0.70
CA PRO A 80 21.79 16.85 1.45
C PRO A 80 21.81 17.22 2.94
N ILE A 81 21.58 18.50 3.27
CA ILE A 81 21.53 18.99 4.66
C ILE A 81 20.34 18.39 5.43
N PHE A 82 19.18 18.23 4.78
CA PHE A 82 18.01 17.64 5.43
C PHE A 82 18.23 16.16 5.74
N GLU A 83 18.90 15.45 4.84
CA GLU A 83 19.29 14.05 5.01
C GLU A 83 20.33 13.90 6.12
N SER A 84 21.43 14.67 6.08
CA SER A 84 22.49 14.62 7.07
C SER A 84 21.98 14.94 8.48
N ASN A 85 21.06 15.89 8.58
CA ASN A 85 20.51 16.30 9.86
C ASN A 85 19.30 15.48 10.29
N ASN A 86 18.82 14.50 9.51
CA ASN A 86 17.61 13.73 9.79
C ASN A 86 16.41 14.66 10.15
N THR A 87 16.11 15.61 9.26
CA THR A 87 15.10 16.65 9.50
C THR A 87 13.70 16.15 9.13
N SER A 88 12.71 16.33 10.01
CA SER A 88 11.33 15.90 9.76
C SER A 88 10.69 16.63 8.58
N GLN A 89 9.80 15.97 7.83
CA GLN A 89 9.18 16.54 6.62
C GLN A 89 8.52 17.91 6.87
N ALA A 90 7.75 18.05 7.95
CA ALA A 90 7.11 19.32 8.31
C ALA A 90 8.13 20.44 8.55
N GLN A 91 9.29 20.12 9.13
CA GLN A 91 10.36 21.08 9.33
C GLN A 91 11.09 21.40 8.02
N GLN A 92 11.29 20.42 7.12
CA GLN A 92 11.83 20.68 5.78
C GLN A 92 10.92 21.64 5.00
N GLU A 93 9.60 21.43 5.03
CA GLU A 93 8.62 22.29 4.39
C GLU A 93 8.66 23.72 4.96
N ARG A 94 8.75 23.85 6.29
CA ARG A 94 8.88 25.16 6.96
C ARG A 94 10.18 25.87 6.56
N VAL A 95 11.32 25.18 6.55
CA VAL A 95 12.62 25.75 6.16
C VAL A 95 12.59 26.19 4.69
N ARG A 96 12.08 25.34 3.79
CA ARG A 96 11.93 25.67 2.37
C ARG A 96 11.06 26.91 2.16
N ARG A 97 9.94 27.02 2.89
CA ARG A 97 9.02 28.16 2.80
C ARG A 97 9.70 29.48 3.15
N ASN A 98 10.38 29.53 4.30
CA ASN A 98 11.03 30.75 4.78
C ASN A 98 12.17 31.21 3.86
N LEU A 99 12.99 30.26 3.36
CA LEU A 99 14.09 30.59 2.44
C LEU A 99 13.59 30.98 1.05
N ARG A 100 12.48 30.40 0.60
CA ARG A 100 11.82 30.81 -0.62
C ARG A 100 11.31 32.25 -0.54
N GLY A 101 10.74 32.67 0.59
CA GLY A 101 10.32 34.06 0.81
C GLY A 101 11.44 35.08 0.53
N LEU A 102 12.66 34.79 1.02
CA LEU A 102 13.86 35.61 0.74
C LEU A 102 14.17 35.69 -0.76
N ILE A 103 14.17 34.56 -1.47
CA ILE A 103 14.51 34.49 -2.89
C ILE A 103 13.47 35.27 -3.71
N ASP A 104 12.20 35.05 -3.42
CA ASP A 104 11.08 35.64 -4.15
C ASP A 104 11.05 37.16 -3.94
N TRP A 105 11.23 37.61 -2.69
CA TRP A 105 11.37 39.02 -2.38
C TRP A 105 12.59 39.63 -3.07
N GLY A 106 13.73 38.94 -3.07
CA GLY A 106 14.94 39.41 -3.74
C GLY A 106 14.76 39.58 -5.25
N ARG A 107 13.97 38.71 -5.90
CA ARG A 107 13.60 38.84 -7.32
C ARG A 107 12.66 40.02 -7.55
N GLN A 108 11.64 40.20 -6.71
CA GLN A 108 10.72 41.34 -6.79
C GLN A 108 11.45 42.69 -6.66
N GLN A 109 12.50 42.74 -5.84
CA GLN A 109 13.34 43.93 -5.69
C GLN A 109 14.42 44.07 -6.78
N GLY A 110 14.38 43.23 -7.84
CA GLY A 110 15.38 43.22 -8.91
C GLY A 110 16.82 42.91 -8.44
N SER A 111 16.95 42.35 -7.23
CA SER A 111 18.24 42.13 -6.56
C SER A 111 18.78 40.72 -6.77
N LEU A 112 17.94 39.79 -7.23
CA LEU A 112 18.30 38.46 -7.72
C LEU A 112 17.86 38.31 -9.17
N PRO A 113 18.71 37.74 -10.05
CA PRO A 113 18.32 37.44 -11.42
C PRO A 113 17.23 36.37 -11.43
N ILE A 114 16.35 36.47 -12.42
CA ILE A 114 15.45 35.39 -12.79
C ILE A 114 16.34 34.21 -13.24
N PRO A 115 16.11 32.98 -12.75
CA PRO A 115 16.89 31.83 -13.16
C PRO A 115 16.93 31.71 -14.68
N GLU A 116 18.11 31.41 -15.25
CA GLU A 116 18.21 31.12 -16.68
C GLU A 116 17.30 29.95 -17.00
N ASN A 117 16.47 30.12 -18.05
CA ASN A 117 15.62 29.05 -18.53
C ASN A 117 16.52 27.95 -19.11
N LEU A 118 16.65 26.84 -18.37
CA LEU A 118 17.44 25.68 -18.81
C LEU A 118 16.79 24.92 -19.98
N ILE A 119 15.55 25.25 -20.33
CA ILE A 119 14.82 24.61 -21.41
C ILE A 119 15.15 25.35 -22.72
N PRO A 120 15.74 24.66 -23.71
CA PRO A 120 15.99 25.23 -25.02
C PRO A 120 14.71 25.78 -25.66
N LEU A 121 14.77 26.99 -26.23
CA LEU A 121 13.62 27.62 -26.90
C LEU A 121 13.14 26.82 -28.14
N ASP A 122 14.01 25.99 -28.70
CA ASP A 122 13.78 25.18 -29.89
C ASP A 122 13.37 23.72 -29.58
N LEU A 123 13.02 23.40 -28.32
CA LEU A 123 12.69 22.04 -27.89
C LEU A 123 11.56 21.36 -28.69
N CYS A 124 10.65 22.16 -29.25
CA CYS A 124 9.52 21.71 -30.07
C CYS A 124 9.66 22.04 -31.56
N SER A 125 10.82 22.54 -32.00
CA SER A 125 11.05 22.94 -33.40
C SER A 125 10.96 21.77 -34.38
N ASP A 126 11.11 20.53 -33.90
CA ASP A 126 10.98 19.29 -34.66
C ASP A 126 9.54 18.79 -34.82
N ILE A 127 8.58 19.39 -34.11
CA ILE A 127 7.16 19.02 -34.18
C ILE A 127 6.49 19.82 -35.31
N PRO A 128 5.99 19.15 -36.37
CA PRO A 128 5.35 19.85 -37.49
C PRO A 128 4.05 20.53 -37.04
N VAL A 129 3.98 21.85 -37.20
CA VAL A 129 2.79 22.67 -36.92
C VAL A 129 2.06 22.95 -38.23
N GLY A 130 0.73 22.86 -38.24
CA GLY A 130 -0.08 23.09 -39.44
C GLY A 130 -0.96 21.91 -39.91
N PRO A 131 -0.68 20.63 -39.62
CA PRO A 131 -1.56 19.53 -40.04
C PRO A 131 -3.00 19.65 -39.51
N LEU A 132 -3.20 20.31 -38.35
CA LEU A 132 -4.52 20.56 -37.79
C LEU A 132 -5.05 21.97 -38.14
N SER A 133 -4.25 22.84 -38.76
CA SER A 133 -4.67 24.21 -39.12
C SER A 133 -5.78 24.26 -40.17
N SER A 134 -5.96 23.18 -40.93
CA SER A 134 -7.07 23.00 -41.88
C SER A 134 -8.35 22.52 -41.23
N GLN A 135 -8.31 22.05 -39.98
CA GLN A 135 -9.49 21.71 -39.19
C GLN A 135 -9.97 23.01 -38.52
N GLU A 136 -11.24 23.37 -38.71
CA GLU A 136 -11.87 24.51 -38.02
C GLU A 136 -12.00 24.19 -36.51
N LEU A 137 -10.88 24.33 -35.79
CA LEU A 137 -10.84 24.08 -34.35
C LEU A 137 -11.56 25.21 -33.62
N THR A 138 -12.65 24.87 -32.94
CA THR A 138 -13.50 25.86 -32.25
C THR A 138 -12.90 26.38 -30.94
N TYR A 139 -11.89 25.68 -30.39
CA TYR A 139 -11.34 25.96 -29.06
C TYR A 139 -9.82 26.11 -29.10
N SER A 140 -9.30 27.05 -28.32
CA SER A 140 -7.86 27.19 -28.08
C SER A 140 -7.34 26.08 -27.14
N THR A 141 -6.04 25.84 -27.17
CA THR A 141 -5.37 24.91 -26.24
C THR A 141 -5.65 25.25 -24.78
N ARG A 142 -5.73 26.54 -24.42
CA ARG A 142 -6.13 27.00 -23.07
C ARG A 142 -7.55 26.51 -22.72
N GLN A 143 -8.53 26.78 -23.58
CA GLN A 143 -9.93 26.43 -23.33
C GLN A 143 -10.09 24.92 -23.15
N ILE A 144 -9.41 24.12 -23.97
CA ILE A 144 -9.43 22.66 -23.88
C ILE A 144 -8.85 22.18 -22.54
N VAL A 145 -7.73 22.77 -22.09
CA VAL A 145 -7.14 22.46 -20.79
C VAL A 145 -8.06 22.86 -19.64
N GLU A 146 -8.71 24.01 -19.70
CA GLU A 146 -9.66 24.47 -18.68
C GLU A 146 -10.89 23.55 -18.60
N ILE A 147 -11.43 23.13 -19.75
CA ILE A 147 -12.52 22.15 -19.84
C ILE A 147 -12.11 20.82 -19.17
N TYR A 148 -10.89 20.33 -19.44
CA TYR A 148 -10.37 19.12 -18.78
C TYR A 148 -10.22 19.28 -17.26
N LEU A 149 -9.80 20.45 -16.79
CA LEU A 149 -9.53 20.68 -15.37
C LEU A 149 -10.80 20.89 -14.53
N GLN A 150 -11.88 21.38 -15.14
CA GLN A 150 -13.13 21.71 -14.45
C GLN A 150 -13.79 20.53 -13.70
N PRO A 151 -13.93 19.32 -14.27
CA PRO A 151 -14.58 18.20 -13.58
C PRO A 151 -13.68 17.44 -12.59
N LEU A 152 -12.40 17.79 -12.46
CA LEU A 152 -11.45 17.08 -11.60
C LEU A 152 -11.59 17.51 -10.14
N ASP A 153 -11.39 16.57 -9.20
CA ASP A 153 -11.28 16.90 -7.78
C ASP A 153 -10.09 17.85 -7.53
N GLU A 154 -10.16 18.64 -6.45
CA GLU A 154 -9.18 19.70 -6.18
C GLU A 154 -7.73 19.18 -6.13
N GLN A 155 -7.51 17.97 -5.61
CA GLN A 155 -6.17 17.40 -5.46
C GLN A 155 -5.61 16.92 -6.80
N ILE A 156 -6.43 16.26 -7.62
CA ILE A 156 -6.05 15.87 -8.99
C ILE A 156 -5.88 17.12 -9.86
N ARG A 157 -6.79 18.10 -9.77
CA ARG A 157 -6.72 19.38 -10.48
C ARG A 157 -5.41 20.11 -10.19
N LYS A 158 -5.01 20.25 -8.91
CA LYS A 158 -3.71 20.83 -8.53
C LYS A 158 -2.52 20.05 -9.10
N SER A 159 -2.60 18.72 -9.10
CA SER A 159 -1.54 17.88 -9.67
C SER A 159 -1.45 18.00 -11.19
N ALA A 160 -2.59 18.09 -11.89
CA ALA A 160 -2.68 18.27 -13.33
C ALA A 160 -2.18 19.66 -13.75
N LEU A 161 -2.63 20.72 -13.07
CA LEU A 161 -2.10 22.08 -13.23
C LEU A 161 -0.59 22.12 -13.05
N TYR A 162 -0.07 21.48 -11.99
CA TYR A 162 1.36 21.36 -11.79
C TYR A 162 2.04 20.64 -12.95
N ALA A 163 1.50 19.53 -13.44
CA ALA A 163 2.08 18.81 -14.58
C ALA A 163 2.11 19.66 -15.87
N ILE A 164 1.03 20.41 -16.13
CA ILE A 164 0.87 21.24 -17.32
C ILE A 164 1.78 22.47 -17.25
N VAL A 165 1.66 23.27 -16.20
CA VAL A 165 2.36 24.56 -16.08
C VAL A 165 3.85 24.36 -15.79
N GLN A 166 4.26 23.33 -15.03
CA GLN A 166 5.68 23.12 -14.71
C GLN A 166 6.47 22.42 -15.81
N TYR A 167 5.85 21.58 -16.64
CA TYR A 167 6.58 20.72 -17.57
C TYR A 167 6.11 20.80 -19.02
N PHE A 168 4.82 20.99 -19.28
CA PHE A 168 4.32 21.10 -20.66
C PHE A 168 4.52 22.52 -21.19
N VAL A 169 3.98 23.55 -20.51
CA VAL A 169 4.09 24.96 -20.92
C VAL A 169 5.54 25.39 -21.18
N PRO A 170 6.51 25.09 -20.30
CA PRO A 170 7.89 25.47 -20.54
C PRO A 170 8.54 24.74 -21.72
N GLY A 171 8.13 23.48 -21.97
CA GLY A 171 8.57 22.71 -23.12
C GLY A 171 8.10 23.31 -24.45
N CYS A 172 6.95 23.99 -24.45
CA CYS A 172 6.40 24.73 -25.58
C CYS A 172 6.98 26.16 -25.72
N GLY A 173 8.09 26.48 -25.06
CA GLY A 173 8.70 27.82 -25.05
C GLY A 173 8.02 28.83 -24.12
N GLY A 174 7.07 28.38 -23.28
CA GLY A 174 6.31 29.23 -22.37
C GLY A 174 7.08 29.67 -21.12
N PRO A 175 6.43 30.46 -20.26
CA PRO A 175 7.04 30.94 -19.02
C PRO A 175 7.45 29.76 -18.13
N VAL A 176 8.64 29.84 -17.56
CA VAL A 176 9.14 28.83 -16.61
C VAL A 176 8.69 29.20 -15.21
N PRO A 177 7.82 28.41 -14.58
CA PRO A 177 7.47 28.66 -13.19
C PRO A 177 8.66 28.36 -12.28
N LEU A 178 8.86 29.27 -11.34
CA LEU A 178 9.96 29.27 -10.40
C LEU A 178 9.58 28.65 -9.05
N HIS A 179 8.28 28.53 -8.75
CA HIS A 179 7.79 28.06 -7.45
C HIS A 179 7.19 26.65 -7.53
N ASN A 180 7.39 25.89 -6.44
CA ASN A 180 6.75 24.59 -6.23
C ASN A 180 6.33 24.46 -4.75
N PRO A 181 5.04 24.58 -4.40
CA PRO A 181 3.91 24.64 -5.32
C PRO A 181 3.89 25.94 -6.13
N LEU A 182 3.25 25.87 -7.30
CA LEU A 182 3.05 27.00 -8.21
C LEU A 182 2.25 28.11 -7.52
N ARG A 183 2.59 29.37 -7.80
CA ARG A 183 1.77 30.51 -7.40
C ARG A 183 0.60 30.73 -8.37
N VAL A 184 -0.39 31.51 -7.92
CA VAL A 184 -1.60 31.78 -8.72
C VAL A 184 -1.26 32.57 -9.99
N ASP A 185 -0.37 33.55 -9.90
CA ASP A 185 0.13 34.34 -11.02
C ASP A 185 0.92 33.50 -12.04
N GLU A 186 1.71 32.53 -11.58
CA GLU A 186 2.41 31.59 -12.47
C GLU A 186 1.47 30.62 -13.18
N ILE A 187 0.44 30.15 -12.47
CA ILE A 187 -0.62 29.34 -13.07
C ILE A 187 -1.32 30.15 -14.15
N GLU A 188 -1.72 31.39 -13.85
CA GLU A 188 -2.42 32.25 -14.80
C GLU A 188 -1.54 32.61 -16.01
N ALA A 189 -0.27 32.93 -15.79
CA ALA A 189 0.69 33.17 -16.88
C ALA A 189 0.88 31.94 -17.77
N GLY A 190 0.98 30.75 -17.15
CA GLY A 190 1.10 29.49 -17.88
C GLY A 190 -0.16 29.15 -18.68
N LEU A 191 -1.35 29.34 -18.10
CA LEU A 191 -2.62 29.13 -18.79
C LEU A 191 -2.84 30.15 -19.91
N THR A 192 -2.49 31.42 -19.69
CA THR A 192 -2.57 32.47 -20.72
C THR A 192 -1.65 32.15 -21.90
N TYR A 193 -0.43 31.65 -21.63
CA TYR A 193 0.49 31.24 -22.70
C TYR A 193 -0.07 30.10 -23.57
N LEU A 194 -0.89 29.21 -23.01
CA LEU A 194 -1.53 28.14 -23.78
C LEU A 194 -2.46 28.67 -24.88
N GLU A 195 -2.92 29.91 -24.85
CA GLU A 195 -3.71 30.49 -25.95
C GLU A 195 -2.92 30.55 -27.27
N GLN A 196 -1.59 30.64 -27.17
CA GLN A 196 -0.68 30.75 -28.31
C GLN A 196 -0.07 29.41 -28.71
N VAL A 197 -0.27 28.36 -27.90
CA VAL A 197 0.33 27.04 -28.14
C VAL A 197 -0.50 26.29 -29.20
N PRO A 198 0.11 25.88 -30.33
CA PRO A 198 -0.58 25.08 -31.33
C PRO A 198 -1.13 23.78 -30.75
N LEU A 199 -2.30 23.35 -31.22
CA LEU A 199 -2.97 22.18 -30.69
C LEU A 199 -2.17 20.88 -30.94
N GLU A 200 -1.36 20.86 -31.99
CA GLU A 200 -0.42 19.78 -32.30
C GLU A 200 0.53 19.48 -31.14
N TYR A 201 0.93 20.50 -30.38
CA TYR A 201 1.81 20.29 -29.23
C TYR A 201 1.12 19.50 -28.12
N LEU A 202 -0.21 19.57 -27.99
CA LEU A 202 -0.95 18.70 -27.07
C LEU A 202 -0.87 17.22 -27.48
N GLN A 203 -0.87 16.90 -28.78
CA GLN A 203 -0.69 15.51 -29.23
C GLN A 203 0.65 14.93 -28.76
N GLU A 204 1.68 15.78 -28.74
CA GLU A 204 3.04 15.45 -28.30
C GLU A 204 3.33 15.81 -26.82
N ALA A 205 2.31 16.11 -26.02
CA ALA A 205 2.49 16.61 -24.65
C ALA A 205 3.34 15.66 -23.77
N LEU A 206 3.22 14.35 -23.99
CA LEU A 206 4.02 13.35 -23.27
C LEU A 206 5.51 13.42 -23.66
N THR A 207 5.80 13.59 -24.95
CA THR A 207 7.15 13.70 -25.51
C THR A 207 7.81 14.98 -25.02
N ILE A 208 7.10 16.11 -25.14
CA ILE A 208 7.56 17.44 -24.71
C ILE A 208 7.87 17.44 -23.22
N ALA A 209 6.92 17.04 -22.37
CA ALA A 209 7.13 17.02 -20.93
C ALA A 209 8.25 16.05 -20.51
N THR A 210 8.42 14.93 -21.20
CA THR A 210 9.55 14.00 -20.95
C THR A 210 10.89 14.69 -21.17
N ARG A 211 11.05 15.46 -22.25
CA ARG A 211 12.29 16.19 -22.53
C ARG A 211 12.58 17.19 -21.41
N VAL A 212 11.58 17.97 -20.98
CA VAL A 212 11.72 18.92 -19.86
C VAL A 212 12.05 18.22 -18.54
N LEU A 213 11.41 17.10 -18.23
CA LEU A 213 11.68 16.32 -17.01
C LEU A 213 13.11 15.80 -16.95
N ARG A 214 13.70 15.44 -18.10
CA ARG A 214 15.11 15.01 -18.20
C ARG A 214 16.07 16.17 -17.98
N ILE A 215 15.77 17.35 -18.54
CA ILE A 215 16.56 18.57 -18.30
C ILE A 215 16.57 18.94 -16.81
N TYR A 216 15.44 18.77 -16.13
CA TYR A 216 15.34 18.98 -14.67
C TYR A 216 15.80 17.80 -13.81
N GLU A 217 16.41 16.77 -14.40
CA GLU A 217 16.93 15.58 -13.70
C GLU A 217 15.90 14.95 -12.73
N ARG A 218 14.62 14.91 -13.12
CA ARG A 218 13.56 14.36 -12.25
C ARG A 218 13.64 12.84 -12.16
N SER A 219 13.20 12.29 -11.03
CA SER A 219 13.20 10.83 -10.82
C SER A 219 12.18 10.13 -11.72
N GLU A 220 12.42 8.86 -12.05
CA GLU A 220 11.51 8.02 -12.85
C GLU A 220 10.08 7.96 -12.28
N ALA A 221 9.96 8.02 -10.95
CA ALA A 221 8.67 8.06 -10.26
C ALA A 221 7.91 9.37 -10.53
N GLN A 222 8.61 10.50 -10.57
CA GLN A 222 8.02 11.80 -10.92
C GLN A 222 7.64 11.83 -12.40
N GLU A 223 8.51 11.32 -13.29
CA GLU A 223 8.25 11.21 -14.72
C GLU A 223 6.99 10.37 -14.99
N THR A 224 6.87 9.22 -14.34
CA THR A 224 5.68 8.35 -14.43
C THR A 224 4.42 9.07 -13.97
N ARG A 225 4.48 9.84 -12.88
CA ARG A 225 3.34 10.59 -12.35
C ARG A 225 2.89 11.69 -13.32
N VAL A 226 3.83 12.48 -13.86
CA VAL A 226 3.54 13.58 -14.79
C VAL A 226 2.98 13.03 -16.11
N ARG A 227 3.61 11.98 -16.68
CA ARG A 227 3.11 11.32 -17.89
C ARG A 227 1.69 10.77 -17.71
N ARG A 228 1.37 10.20 -16.55
CA ARG A 228 0.02 9.69 -16.30
C ARG A 228 -1.02 10.81 -16.34
N LEU A 229 -0.71 11.98 -15.77
CA LEU A 229 -1.62 13.14 -15.76
C LEU A 229 -1.80 13.73 -17.16
N LEU A 230 -0.70 13.91 -17.91
CA LEU A 230 -0.77 14.41 -19.28
C LEU A 230 -1.45 13.41 -20.24
N ARG A 231 -1.31 12.11 -20.01
CA ARG A 231 -2.05 11.09 -20.77
C ARG A 231 -3.56 11.16 -20.50
N ALA A 232 -3.95 11.43 -19.25
CA ALA A 232 -5.36 11.61 -18.91
C ALA A 232 -5.94 12.86 -19.57
N LEU A 233 -5.20 13.98 -19.60
CA LEU A 233 -5.55 15.15 -20.40
C LEU A 233 -5.72 14.77 -21.87
N LEU A 234 -4.71 14.16 -22.49
CA LEU A 234 -4.73 13.81 -23.91
C LEU A 234 -5.90 12.87 -24.28
N ASN A 235 -6.20 11.88 -23.43
CA ASN A 235 -7.34 11.00 -23.64
C ASN A 235 -8.66 11.78 -23.56
N SER A 236 -8.81 12.65 -22.56
CA SER A 236 -10.00 13.49 -22.43
C SER A 236 -10.19 14.41 -23.63
N VAL A 237 -9.11 15.03 -24.13
CA VAL A 237 -9.13 15.90 -25.31
C VAL A 237 -9.62 15.14 -26.55
N ARG A 238 -9.20 13.87 -26.70
CA ARG A 238 -9.62 12.99 -27.80
C ARG A 238 -11.07 12.50 -27.64
N GLU A 239 -11.47 12.15 -26.43
CA GLU A 239 -12.85 11.73 -26.11
C GLU A 239 -13.87 12.82 -26.42
N HIS A 240 -13.50 14.09 -26.27
CA HIS A 240 -14.34 15.25 -26.61
C HIS A 240 -14.21 15.69 -28.09
N GLY A 241 -13.42 14.96 -28.89
CA GLY A 241 -13.27 15.23 -30.33
C GLY A 241 -12.43 16.45 -30.67
N TYR A 242 -11.71 17.06 -29.72
CA TYR A 242 -10.85 18.21 -29.99
C TYR A 242 -9.55 17.83 -30.69
N LEU A 243 -9.08 16.60 -30.47
CA LEU A 243 -7.94 16.03 -31.18
C LEU A 243 -8.36 14.73 -31.85
N PRO A 244 -7.93 14.46 -33.08
CA PRO A 244 -8.13 13.16 -33.68
C PRO A 244 -7.45 12.10 -32.80
N PHE A 245 -8.08 10.93 -32.72
CA PHE A 245 -7.34 9.75 -32.29
C PHE A 245 -6.21 9.54 -33.29
N PRO A 246 -4.99 9.22 -32.83
CA PRO A 246 -3.91 8.89 -33.74
C PRO A 246 -4.45 7.78 -34.62
N GLU A 247 -4.46 8.01 -35.94
CA GLU A 247 -4.90 6.97 -36.87
C GLU A 247 -4.10 5.72 -36.52
N PRO A 248 -4.77 4.59 -36.21
CA PRO A 248 -4.05 3.35 -36.00
C PRO A 248 -3.22 3.15 -37.25
N GLU A 249 -1.89 3.15 -37.14
CA GLU A 249 -0.93 3.03 -38.25
C GLU A 249 -1.54 2.19 -39.37
N ALA A 250 -1.76 2.82 -40.53
CA ALA A 250 -2.62 2.31 -41.58
C ALA A 250 -2.34 0.82 -41.84
N LYS A 251 -3.32 -0.03 -41.50
CA LYS A 251 -3.40 -1.37 -42.04
C LYS A 251 -3.80 -1.27 -43.52
N PRO A 252 -3.33 -2.18 -44.39
CA PRO A 252 -3.70 -2.17 -45.81
C PRO A 252 -5.23 -2.21 -45.99
N GLU A 253 -5.75 -1.31 -46.83
CA GLU A 253 -7.19 -1.10 -47.06
C GLU A 253 -7.87 -2.32 -47.72
N TYR A 254 -9.09 -2.64 -47.26
CA TYR A 254 -10.10 -3.36 -48.03
C TYR A 254 -11.41 -2.53 -48.06
N PRO A 255 -12.17 -2.54 -49.16
CA PRO A 255 -13.21 -1.54 -49.41
C PRO A 255 -14.60 -1.94 -48.89
N ASN A 256 -15.31 -0.90 -48.43
CA ASN A 256 -16.76 -0.67 -48.43
C ASN A 256 -17.70 -1.67 -47.69
N SER A 257 -18.33 -1.20 -46.61
CA SER A 257 -19.78 -1.36 -46.45
C SER A 257 -20.39 -0.29 -45.53
N THR A 258 -21.60 0.12 -45.89
CA THR A 258 -22.44 1.19 -45.37
C THR A 258 -23.17 0.83 -44.06
N GLU A 259 -23.28 1.80 -43.14
CA GLU A 259 -24.12 1.74 -41.91
C GLU A 259 -25.62 1.60 -42.21
N PRO A 260 -26.39 0.96 -41.31
CA PRO A 260 -27.55 1.65 -40.72
C PRO A 260 -27.84 1.24 -39.22
N PRO A 261 -28.98 1.57 -38.58
CA PRO A 261 -29.09 2.54 -37.48
C PRO A 261 -29.49 1.91 -36.12
N ALA A 262 -29.65 2.76 -35.10
CA ALA A 262 -29.91 2.40 -33.69
C ALA A 262 -31.18 1.54 -33.44
N PRO A 263 -31.17 0.62 -32.45
CA PRO A 263 -32.27 -0.31 -32.20
C PRO A 263 -33.30 0.26 -31.22
N THR A 264 -34.57 0.25 -31.64
CA THR A 264 -35.73 0.13 -30.73
C THR A 264 -36.21 -1.31 -30.75
N GLY A 265 -36.41 -1.88 -29.56
CA GLY A 265 -36.59 -3.32 -29.37
C GLY A 265 -37.88 -3.88 -29.96
N GLU A 266 -37.76 -5.09 -30.51
CA GLU A 266 -38.78 -6.14 -30.50
C GLU A 266 -38.18 -7.49 -30.95
N MET A 267 -38.86 -8.57 -30.60
CA MET A 267 -38.50 -10.00 -30.71
C MET A 267 -37.43 -10.40 -31.75
N VAL A 268 -36.38 -11.07 -31.27
CA VAL A 268 -35.28 -11.63 -32.07
C VAL A 268 -35.79 -12.83 -32.88
N TYR A 269 -36.01 -12.63 -34.17
CA TYR A 269 -36.02 -13.71 -35.16
C TYR A 269 -34.61 -14.27 -35.33
N PRO A 270 -34.43 -15.58 -35.58
CA PRO A 270 -33.10 -16.15 -35.81
C PRO A 270 -32.44 -15.44 -36.99
N ARG A 271 -31.24 -14.87 -36.76
CA ARG A 271 -30.37 -14.42 -37.84
C ARG A 271 -30.10 -15.63 -38.74
N HIS A 272 -30.22 -15.45 -40.06
CA HIS A 272 -29.87 -16.48 -41.03
C HIS A 272 -28.46 -17.03 -40.75
N ALA A 273 -28.27 -18.32 -41.04
CA ALA A 273 -27.10 -19.16 -40.71
C ALA A 273 -25.78 -18.38 -40.57
N ALA A 274 -25.49 -17.94 -39.35
CA ALA A 274 -24.28 -17.18 -39.08
C ALA A 274 -23.06 -18.11 -39.10
N THR A 275 -21.96 -17.62 -39.65
CA THR A 275 -20.68 -18.35 -39.62
C THR A 275 -20.07 -18.27 -38.23
N THR A 276 -19.17 -19.20 -37.91
CA THR A 276 -18.40 -19.13 -36.66
C THR A 276 -17.55 -17.87 -36.60
N LEU A 277 -17.07 -17.39 -37.75
CA LEU A 277 -16.31 -16.15 -37.88
C LEU A 277 -17.14 -14.92 -37.49
N GLU A 278 -18.38 -14.81 -37.94
CA GLU A 278 -19.28 -13.69 -37.59
C GLU A 278 -19.54 -13.63 -36.08
N ALA A 279 -19.91 -14.76 -35.46
CA ALA A 279 -20.13 -14.86 -34.02
C ALA A 279 -18.85 -14.53 -33.23
N PHE A 280 -17.69 -14.92 -33.75
CA PHE A 280 -16.41 -14.60 -33.14
C PHE A 280 -16.07 -13.10 -33.24
N ALA A 281 -16.23 -12.52 -34.42
CA ALA A 281 -15.93 -11.11 -34.68
C ALA A 281 -16.77 -10.21 -33.77
N GLU A 282 -18.09 -10.44 -33.72
CA GLU A 282 -19.00 -9.67 -32.86
C GLU A 282 -18.67 -9.86 -31.36
N TYR A 283 -18.39 -11.09 -30.91
CA TYR A 283 -18.01 -11.31 -29.51
C TYR A 283 -16.74 -10.55 -29.12
N THR A 284 -15.74 -10.49 -30.01
CA THR A 284 -14.50 -9.77 -29.70
C THR A 284 -14.69 -8.27 -29.55
N LEU A 285 -15.73 -7.67 -30.14
CA LEU A 285 -16.09 -6.27 -29.95
C LEU A 285 -16.64 -5.99 -28.54
N THR A 286 -17.19 -7.00 -27.87
CA THR A 286 -17.68 -6.89 -26.48
C THR A 286 -16.57 -6.95 -25.44
N LEU A 287 -15.34 -7.33 -25.84
CA LEU A 287 -14.20 -7.53 -24.96
C LEU A 287 -13.24 -6.33 -25.00
N ASP A 288 -12.59 -6.03 -23.87
CA ASP A 288 -11.47 -5.09 -23.87
C ASP A 288 -10.30 -5.59 -24.75
N ALA A 289 -9.44 -4.68 -25.21
CA ALA A 289 -8.35 -5.01 -26.16
C ALA A 289 -7.44 -6.17 -25.69
N LYS A 290 -7.20 -6.28 -24.37
CA LYS A 290 -6.37 -7.34 -23.80
C LYS A 290 -7.10 -8.68 -23.81
N GLN A 291 -8.37 -8.68 -23.45
CA GLN A 291 -9.22 -9.88 -23.49
C GLN A 291 -9.46 -10.35 -24.92
N ALA A 292 -9.71 -9.43 -25.85
CA ALA A 292 -9.86 -9.72 -27.27
C ALA A 292 -8.59 -10.36 -27.86
N SER A 293 -7.41 -9.81 -27.58
CA SER A 293 -6.13 -10.38 -28.01
C SER A 293 -5.87 -11.78 -27.43
N PHE A 294 -6.20 -11.98 -26.15
CA PHE A 294 -6.08 -13.28 -25.50
C PHE A 294 -7.06 -14.31 -26.09
N PHE A 295 -8.31 -13.91 -26.33
CA PHE A 295 -9.33 -14.78 -26.92
C PHE A 295 -9.01 -15.14 -28.38
N LYS A 296 -8.54 -14.19 -29.17
CA LYS A 296 -7.96 -14.41 -30.52
C LYS A 296 -6.89 -15.49 -30.50
N SER A 297 -6.00 -15.45 -29.51
CA SER A 297 -4.96 -16.48 -29.35
C SER A 297 -5.52 -17.85 -28.98
N ILE A 298 -6.59 -17.92 -28.19
CA ILE A 298 -7.25 -19.20 -27.86
C ILE A 298 -7.88 -19.81 -29.12
N ILE A 299 -8.54 -18.98 -29.92
CA ILE A 299 -9.25 -19.41 -31.13
C ILE A 299 -8.28 -20.02 -32.12
N VAL A 300 -7.24 -19.28 -32.52
CA VAL A 300 -6.28 -19.72 -33.54
C VAL A 300 -5.45 -20.92 -33.09
N ARG A 301 -5.03 -20.95 -31.82
CA ARG A 301 -4.14 -22.00 -31.33
C ARG A 301 -4.83 -23.30 -30.99
N TYR A 302 -6.09 -23.21 -30.58
CA TYR A 302 -6.73 -24.32 -29.89
C TYR A 302 -8.12 -24.64 -30.43
N ILE A 303 -8.96 -23.65 -30.80
CA ILE A 303 -10.30 -23.94 -31.34
C ILE A 303 -10.22 -24.38 -32.79
N VAL A 304 -9.52 -23.63 -33.64
CA VAL A 304 -9.39 -23.95 -35.07
C VAL A 304 -8.77 -25.33 -35.27
N PRO A 305 -7.64 -25.67 -34.62
CA PRO A 305 -7.12 -27.05 -34.63
C PRO A 305 -8.09 -28.11 -34.08
N ALA A 306 -8.82 -27.81 -33.00
CA ALA A 306 -9.79 -28.75 -32.44
C ALA A 306 -10.95 -29.06 -33.41
N LEU A 307 -11.30 -28.10 -34.27
CA LEU A 307 -12.31 -28.24 -35.33
C LEU A 307 -11.75 -28.87 -36.61
N GLY A 308 -10.47 -29.25 -36.65
CA GLY A 308 -9.81 -29.85 -37.83
C GLY A 308 -9.22 -28.83 -38.81
N GLY A 309 -9.11 -27.56 -38.41
CA GLY A 309 -8.48 -26.51 -39.20
C GLY A 309 -6.95 -26.47 -39.11
N PRO A 310 -6.30 -25.46 -39.70
CA PRO A 310 -4.85 -25.36 -39.76
C PRO A 310 -4.19 -25.26 -38.37
N HIS A 311 -3.05 -25.93 -38.21
CA HIS A 311 -2.22 -25.86 -37.02
C HIS A 311 -1.13 -24.79 -37.15
N ILE A 312 -0.88 -24.05 -36.08
CA ILE A 312 0.26 -23.14 -36.03
C ILE A 312 1.57 -23.92 -35.83
N SER A 313 2.60 -23.59 -36.62
CA SER A 313 3.90 -24.26 -36.57
C SER A 313 4.86 -23.65 -35.53
N GLY A 314 4.57 -22.45 -35.00
CA GLY A 314 5.43 -21.70 -34.09
C GLY A 314 4.87 -21.48 -32.67
N GLN A 315 5.70 -20.93 -31.78
CA GLN A 315 5.26 -20.52 -30.43
C GLN A 315 4.34 -19.29 -30.45
N ARG A 316 4.32 -18.51 -31.54
CA ARG A 316 3.46 -17.36 -31.76
C ARG A 316 2.79 -17.50 -33.12
N ALA A 317 1.49 -17.25 -33.16
CA ALA A 317 0.75 -17.18 -34.40
C ALA A 317 1.22 -15.95 -35.19
N THR A 318 1.60 -16.17 -36.45
CA THR A 318 1.94 -15.14 -37.43
C THR A 318 0.67 -14.51 -37.98
N ALA A 319 0.78 -13.38 -38.69
CA ALA A 319 -0.38 -12.77 -39.35
C ALA A 319 -1.03 -13.71 -40.38
N GLU A 320 -0.21 -14.54 -41.05
CA GLU A 320 -0.66 -15.56 -42.00
C GLU A 320 -1.43 -16.68 -41.29
N ASP A 321 -0.93 -17.18 -40.15
CA ASP A 321 -1.66 -18.16 -39.32
C ASP A 321 -3.02 -17.62 -38.87
N PHE A 322 -3.09 -16.33 -38.53
CA PHE A 322 -4.35 -15.68 -38.19
C PHE A 322 -5.30 -15.64 -39.38
N GLN A 323 -4.83 -15.27 -40.57
CA GLN A 323 -5.69 -15.22 -41.75
C GLN A 323 -6.23 -16.61 -42.12
N LEU A 324 -5.37 -17.62 -42.17
CA LEU A 324 -5.78 -19.01 -42.44
C LEU A 324 -6.81 -19.54 -41.45
N ALA A 325 -6.66 -19.16 -40.17
CA ALA A 325 -7.63 -19.51 -39.13
C ALA A 325 -8.97 -18.79 -39.31
N LEU A 326 -8.98 -17.52 -39.73
CA LEU A 326 -10.21 -16.78 -40.02
C LEU A 326 -10.92 -17.34 -41.26
N ASP A 327 -10.18 -17.59 -42.34
CA ASP A 327 -10.70 -18.20 -43.57
C ASP A 327 -11.36 -19.56 -43.26
N PHE A 328 -10.74 -20.37 -42.39
CA PHE A 328 -11.34 -21.63 -41.93
C PHE A 328 -12.64 -21.41 -41.15
N LEU A 329 -12.69 -20.47 -40.21
CA LEU A 329 -13.89 -20.20 -39.40
C LEU A 329 -15.06 -19.64 -40.21
N GLU A 330 -14.79 -18.99 -41.35
CA GLU A 330 -15.82 -18.56 -42.30
C GLU A 330 -16.55 -19.75 -42.93
N THR A 331 -15.84 -20.87 -43.13
CA THR A 331 -16.43 -22.10 -43.68
C THR A 331 -17.19 -22.95 -42.65
N VAL A 332 -17.03 -22.68 -41.36
CA VAL A 332 -17.67 -23.45 -40.27
C VAL A 332 -18.98 -22.77 -39.86
N GLU A 333 -20.11 -23.41 -40.14
CA GLU A 333 -21.41 -22.97 -39.64
C GLU A 333 -21.49 -22.99 -38.11
N MET A 334 -22.09 -21.97 -37.49
CA MET A 334 -22.17 -21.89 -36.03
C MET A 334 -22.92 -23.06 -35.41
N ASN A 335 -23.89 -23.65 -36.13
CA ASN A 335 -24.64 -24.83 -35.67
C ASN A 335 -23.73 -26.05 -35.43
N ASN A 336 -22.58 -26.14 -36.10
CA ASN A 336 -21.62 -27.23 -35.89
C ASN A 336 -20.87 -27.09 -34.55
N ASN A 337 -20.95 -25.93 -33.88
CA ASN A 337 -20.27 -25.67 -32.62
C ASN A 337 -21.06 -26.09 -31.37
N GLN A 338 -22.20 -26.79 -31.51
CA GLN A 338 -22.99 -27.28 -30.36
C GLN A 338 -22.17 -28.19 -29.44
N HIS A 339 -21.21 -28.94 -30.00
CA HIS A 339 -20.31 -29.82 -29.24
C HIS A 339 -18.90 -29.25 -29.06
N LEU A 340 -18.69 -27.96 -29.39
CA LEU A 340 -17.36 -27.37 -29.42
C LEU A 340 -16.64 -27.47 -28.09
N LEU A 341 -17.32 -27.29 -26.95
CA LEU A 341 -16.67 -27.39 -25.63
C LEU A 341 -16.09 -28.78 -25.37
N GLN A 342 -16.78 -29.83 -25.79
CA GLN A 342 -16.32 -31.21 -25.61
C GLN A 342 -15.12 -31.48 -26.52
N ILE A 343 -15.27 -31.18 -27.82
CA ILE A 343 -14.19 -31.30 -28.83
C ILE A 343 -12.94 -30.52 -28.38
N PHE A 344 -13.13 -29.31 -27.88
CA PHE A 344 -12.07 -28.45 -27.37
C PHE A 344 -11.41 -29.02 -26.11
N ALA A 345 -12.20 -29.53 -25.15
CA ALA A 345 -11.65 -30.10 -23.92
C ALA A 345 -10.82 -31.38 -24.17
N ASP A 346 -11.25 -32.19 -25.13
CA ASP A 346 -10.54 -33.40 -25.58
C ASP A 346 -9.26 -33.03 -26.33
N TYR A 347 -9.33 -32.04 -27.22
CA TYR A 347 -8.16 -31.50 -27.91
C TYR A 347 -7.12 -30.95 -26.90
N LEU A 348 -7.52 -30.12 -25.94
CA LEU A 348 -6.61 -29.59 -24.90
C LEU A 348 -5.98 -30.71 -24.05
N ALA A 349 -6.69 -31.82 -23.83
CA ALA A 349 -6.13 -33.00 -23.16
C ALA A 349 -5.05 -33.69 -24.00
N SER A 350 -5.24 -33.74 -25.32
CA SER A 350 -4.28 -34.37 -26.25
C SER A 350 -2.95 -33.61 -26.36
N ILE A 351 -2.96 -32.28 -26.22
CA ILE A 351 -1.76 -31.44 -26.37
C ILE A 351 -1.05 -31.07 -25.04
N SER A 352 -1.34 -31.81 -23.95
CA SER A 352 -0.66 -31.68 -22.65
C SER A 352 -0.60 -30.26 -22.05
N ILE A 353 -1.67 -29.49 -22.16
CA ILE A 353 -1.77 -28.17 -21.53
C ILE A 353 -2.00 -28.30 -20.02
N THR A 354 -1.34 -27.46 -19.22
CA THR A 354 -1.52 -27.44 -17.75
C THR A 354 -2.99 -27.25 -17.36
N ASP A 355 -3.44 -27.96 -16.30
CA ASP A 355 -4.84 -27.91 -15.83
C ASP A 355 -5.37 -26.50 -15.55
N ARG A 356 -4.49 -25.61 -15.08
CA ARG A 356 -4.85 -24.21 -14.81
C ARG A 356 -5.18 -23.45 -16.09
N SER A 357 -4.35 -23.59 -17.12
CA SER A 357 -4.59 -22.99 -18.43
C SER A 357 -5.80 -23.63 -19.11
N LYS A 358 -5.94 -24.96 -19.02
CA LYS A 358 -7.11 -25.69 -19.53
C LYS A 358 -8.42 -25.13 -18.98
N LYS A 359 -8.53 -24.96 -17.65
CA LYS A 359 -9.72 -24.37 -17.01
C LYS A 359 -10.01 -22.94 -17.48
N THR A 360 -8.96 -22.14 -17.64
CA THR A 360 -9.09 -20.75 -18.08
C THR A 360 -9.56 -20.67 -19.53
N TYR A 361 -9.01 -21.50 -20.41
CA TYR A 361 -9.40 -21.53 -21.82
C TYR A 361 -10.84 -22.04 -21.98
N ILE A 362 -11.19 -23.16 -21.35
CA ILE A 362 -12.57 -23.70 -21.37
C ILE A 362 -13.57 -22.65 -20.88
N SER A 363 -13.26 -21.95 -19.78
CA SER A 363 -14.14 -20.88 -19.27
C SER A 363 -14.36 -19.77 -20.29
N LYS A 364 -13.34 -19.37 -21.06
CA LYS A 364 -13.47 -18.33 -22.08
C LYS A 364 -14.27 -18.78 -23.29
N VAL A 365 -14.06 -20.02 -23.75
CA VAL A 365 -14.87 -20.61 -24.83
C VAL A 365 -16.32 -20.75 -24.40
N ASN A 366 -16.58 -21.16 -23.16
CA ASN A 366 -17.94 -21.27 -22.63
C ASN A 366 -18.65 -19.93 -22.58
N SER A 367 -17.99 -18.86 -22.10
CA SER A 367 -18.57 -17.51 -22.11
C SER A 367 -18.90 -17.00 -23.51
N TRP A 368 -18.07 -17.32 -24.51
CA TRP A 368 -18.37 -16.98 -25.90
C TRP A 368 -19.59 -17.74 -26.43
N LEU A 369 -19.69 -19.04 -26.15
CA LEU A 369 -20.82 -19.86 -26.60
C LEU A 369 -22.13 -19.45 -25.91
N GLU A 370 -22.11 -19.19 -24.60
CA GLU A 370 -23.26 -18.66 -23.86
C GLU A 370 -23.75 -17.33 -24.43
N TRP A 371 -22.80 -16.43 -24.75
CA TRP A 371 -23.12 -15.16 -25.41
C TRP A 371 -23.71 -15.39 -26.80
N ALA A 372 -23.11 -16.25 -27.62
CA ALA A 372 -23.58 -16.52 -28.98
C ALA A 372 -24.99 -17.17 -28.98
N ILE A 373 -25.30 -17.98 -27.97
CA ILE A 373 -26.66 -18.51 -27.74
C ILE A 373 -27.62 -17.36 -27.40
N ALA A 374 -27.23 -16.45 -26.51
CA ALA A 374 -28.07 -15.32 -26.10
C ALA A 374 -28.38 -14.36 -27.25
N GLU A 375 -27.42 -14.12 -28.15
CA GLU A 375 -27.56 -13.27 -29.34
C GLU A 375 -28.23 -14.01 -30.53
N GLY A 376 -28.61 -15.28 -30.37
CA GLY A 376 -29.33 -16.04 -31.40
C GLY A 376 -28.48 -16.48 -32.59
N PHE A 377 -27.17 -16.63 -32.42
CA PHE A 377 -26.27 -17.17 -33.45
C PHE A 377 -26.43 -18.67 -33.69
N PHE A 378 -26.88 -19.39 -32.67
CA PHE A 378 -27.39 -20.74 -32.85
C PHE A 378 -28.83 -20.62 -33.34
N GLY A 379 -29.20 -21.34 -34.41
CA GLY A 379 -30.59 -21.41 -34.87
C GLY A 379 -31.53 -21.86 -33.74
N TYR A 380 -32.84 -22.00 -33.98
CA TYR A 380 -33.78 -22.43 -32.94
C TYR A 380 -33.42 -23.82 -32.39
N ILE A 381 -32.57 -23.86 -31.35
CA ILE A 381 -32.24 -25.04 -30.58
C ILE A 381 -33.37 -25.12 -29.58
N ALA A 382 -34.33 -26.03 -29.80
CA ALA A 382 -35.21 -26.47 -28.75
C ALA A 382 -34.32 -26.81 -27.55
N LYS A 383 -34.45 -26.09 -26.43
CA LYS A 383 -33.63 -26.25 -25.21
C LYS A 383 -33.57 -27.74 -24.84
N ALA A 384 -32.64 -28.48 -25.42
CA ALA A 384 -32.24 -29.77 -24.94
C ALA A 384 -31.53 -29.44 -23.63
N GLU A 385 -32.02 -29.99 -22.52
CA GLU A 385 -31.33 -29.88 -21.24
C GLU A 385 -29.90 -30.39 -21.42
N ILE A 386 -28.96 -29.46 -21.61
CA ILE A 386 -27.54 -29.75 -21.58
C ILE A 386 -27.24 -30.08 -20.12
N THR A 387 -27.42 -31.36 -19.77
CA THR A 387 -26.97 -31.90 -18.49
C THR A 387 -25.45 -31.97 -18.55
N LEU A 388 -24.81 -30.89 -18.12
CA LEU A 388 -23.37 -30.85 -17.86
C LEU A 388 -23.07 -31.89 -16.78
N ARG A 389 -22.57 -33.07 -17.18
CA ARG A 389 -21.95 -34.03 -16.27
C ARG A 389 -20.63 -33.45 -15.77
N THR A 390 -20.70 -32.54 -14.79
CA THR A 390 -19.52 -32.12 -14.04
C THR A 390 -19.03 -33.31 -13.22
N PHE A 391 -17.76 -33.67 -13.38
CA PHE A 391 -17.00 -34.77 -12.76
C PHE A 391 -16.96 -34.82 -11.21
N ARG A 392 -18.07 -34.59 -10.50
CA ARG A 392 -18.14 -34.64 -9.03
C ARG A 392 -19.35 -35.42 -8.53
N ASP A 393 -19.36 -36.72 -8.78
CA ASP A 393 -20.26 -37.68 -8.12
C ASP A 393 -19.76 -38.12 -6.72
N ARG A 394 -18.94 -37.28 -6.06
CA ARG A 394 -18.69 -37.43 -4.63
C ARG A 394 -19.24 -36.20 -3.91
N PRO A 395 -20.30 -36.34 -3.09
CA PRO A 395 -20.73 -35.25 -2.24
C PRO A 395 -19.60 -34.98 -1.24
N VAL A 396 -18.80 -33.95 -1.52
CA VAL A 396 -18.01 -33.32 -0.46
C VAL A 396 -19.05 -32.78 0.51
N GLU A 397 -19.16 -33.40 1.69
CA GLU A 397 -19.94 -32.86 2.78
C GLU A 397 -19.51 -31.41 2.99
N LYS A 398 -20.34 -30.47 2.53
CA LYS A 398 -20.16 -29.06 2.81
C LYS A 398 -20.32 -28.94 4.31
N LYS A 399 -19.22 -28.72 5.04
CA LYS A 399 -19.28 -28.24 6.42
C LYS A 399 -20.33 -27.13 6.47
N ALA A 400 -21.42 -27.38 7.20
CA ALA A 400 -22.52 -26.44 7.32
C ALA A 400 -21.92 -25.11 7.79
N SER A 401 -21.96 -24.10 6.91
CA SER A 401 -21.56 -22.76 7.33
C SER A 401 -22.51 -22.34 8.45
N PRO A 402 -22.00 -21.83 9.59
CA PRO A 402 -22.83 -21.45 10.72
C PRO A 402 -23.93 -20.50 10.24
N SER A 403 -25.13 -20.71 10.75
CA SER A 403 -26.36 -19.97 10.49
C SER A 403 -26.26 -18.52 10.99
N GLY A 404 -25.39 -17.72 10.38
CA GLY A 404 -25.69 -16.31 10.23
C GLY A 404 -26.69 -16.18 9.10
N LEU A 405 -27.74 -15.39 9.28
CA LEU A 405 -28.64 -14.95 8.21
C LEU A 405 -27.79 -14.44 7.04
N LYS A 406 -27.52 -15.30 6.07
CA LYS A 406 -27.05 -14.87 4.76
C LYS A 406 -28.27 -14.20 4.14
N LEU A 407 -28.24 -12.87 4.05
CA LEU A 407 -29.07 -12.13 3.11
C LEU A 407 -29.02 -12.91 1.79
N SER A 408 -30.16 -13.46 1.38
CA SER A 408 -30.26 -14.16 0.11
C SER A 408 -29.80 -13.18 -0.97
N GLN A 409 -29.07 -13.69 -1.97
CA GLN A 409 -28.58 -12.87 -3.09
C GLN A 409 -29.72 -12.21 -3.89
N GLU A 410 -30.97 -12.57 -3.60
CA GLU A 410 -32.17 -12.16 -4.34
C GLU A 410 -33.01 -11.09 -3.62
N GLN A 411 -32.70 -10.69 -2.38
CA GLN A 411 -33.52 -9.71 -1.63
C GLN A 411 -32.81 -8.45 -1.12
N ALA A 412 -31.58 -8.17 -1.55
CA ALA A 412 -30.98 -6.86 -1.34
C ALA A 412 -29.99 -6.52 -2.47
N PRO A 413 -30.23 -5.48 -3.28
CA PRO A 413 -29.19 -4.95 -4.15
C PRO A 413 -28.00 -4.53 -3.29
N VAL A 414 -26.83 -5.06 -3.66
CA VAL A 414 -25.58 -4.90 -2.92
C VAL A 414 -25.05 -3.50 -3.16
N HIS A 415 -25.00 -2.67 -2.12
CA HIS A 415 -24.53 -1.29 -2.24
C HIS A 415 -23.34 -1.03 -1.26
N GLN A 416 -22.53 0.02 -1.50
CA GLN A 416 -21.27 0.43 -0.82
C GLN A 416 -21.21 0.89 0.66
N LEU A 417 -22.32 1.25 1.29
CA LEU A 417 -22.53 1.44 2.72
C LEU A 417 -22.63 0.11 3.50
N GLY A 418 -22.00 -0.93 2.95
CA GLY A 418 -21.85 -2.29 3.46
C GLY A 418 -20.45 -2.84 3.11
N ALA A 419 -20.13 -4.05 3.56
CA ALA A 419 -18.76 -4.56 3.77
C ALA A 419 -17.81 -4.74 2.55
N LYS A 420 -18.12 -4.28 1.32
CA LYS A 420 -17.20 -4.28 0.16
C LYS A 420 -17.42 -3.05 -0.76
N ARG A 421 -16.30 -2.48 -1.27
CA ARG A 421 -16.21 -1.23 -2.09
C ARG A 421 -16.83 -1.37 -3.49
N PHE A 422 -17.47 -0.29 -3.98
CA PHE A 422 -17.69 -0.02 -5.41
C PHE A 422 -17.16 1.39 -5.77
N PRO A 423 -17.03 1.75 -7.07
CA PRO A 423 -16.36 2.97 -7.52
C PRO A 423 -17.16 4.28 -7.44
N ASN A 424 -18.47 4.24 -7.12
CA ASN A 424 -19.40 5.36 -7.37
C ASN A 424 -20.04 5.97 -6.10
N ASP A 425 -19.52 5.76 -4.88
CA ASP A 425 -20.12 6.41 -3.69
C ASP A 425 -19.68 7.85 -3.65
N TYR A 426 -20.65 8.72 -3.85
CA TYR A 426 -20.55 10.12 -3.57
C TYR A 426 -20.48 10.35 -2.06
N THR A 427 -19.44 11.04 -1.59
CA THR A 427 -19.37 11.59 -0.23
C THR A 427 -19.59 13.09 -0.38
N ASN A 428 -20.57 13.67 0.33
CA ASN A 428 -20.74 15.12 0.29
C ASN A 428 -19.48 15.83 0.84
N ASP A 429 -19.25 17.06 0.41
CA ASP A 429 -18.05 17.82 0.73
C ASP A 429 -17.86 18.04 2.23
N ARG A 430 -18.97 18.22 2.98
CA ARG A 430 -18.94 18.40 4.44
C ARG A 430 -18.39 17.15 5.13
N LEU A 431 -18.89 15.96 4.81
CA LEU A 431 -18.41 14.70 5.37
C LEU A 431 -16.98 14.41 4.94
N ALA A 432 -16.64 14.70 3.67
CA ALA A 432 -15.28 14.54 3.17
C ALA A 432 -14.29 15.40 3.99
N GLN A 433 -14.63 16.67 4.24
CA GLN A 433 -13.85 17.58 5.06
C GLN A 433 -13.76 17.11 6.52
N GLN A 434 -14.87 16.67 7.13
CA GLN A 434 -14.85 16.14 8.50
C GLN A 434 -13.96 14.90 8.65
N ILE A 435 -13.96 14.00 7.66
CA ILE A 435 -13.06 12.83 7.64
C ILE A 435 -11.59 13.27 7.54
N LEU A 436 -11.30 14.30 6.74
CA LEU A 436 -9.95 14.86 6.62
C LEU A 436 -9.51 15.51 7.93
N ASP A 437 -10.35 16.34 8.54
CA ASP A 437 -10.06 17.02 9.81
C ASP A 437 -9.88 16.02 10.96
N TYR A 438 -10.73 14.99 11.01
CA TYR A 438 -10.57 13.87 11.94
C TYR A 438 -9.24 13.17 11.74
N SER A 439 -8.86 12.89 10.49
CA SER A 439 -7.61 12.21 10.17
C SER A 439 -6.39 13.04 10.60
N ASN A 440 -6.41 14.34 10.34
CA ASN A 440 -5.38 15.29 10.75
C ASN A 440 -5.28 15.39 12.28
N HIS A 441 -6.41 15.50 12.97
CA HIS A 441 -6.47 15.54 14.43
C HIS A 441 -5.89 14.26 15.06
N ARG A 442 -6.24 13.08 14.52
CA ARG A 442 -5.75 11.78 15.02
C ARG A 442 -4.27 11.57 14.73
N ALA A 443 -3.78 12.01 13.57
CA ALA A 443 -2.36 11.90 13.20
C ALA A 443 -1.46 12.82 14.04
N ASN A 444 -1.95 14.03 14.36
CA ASN A 444 -1.16 15.07 15.03
C ASN A 444 -1.37 15.12 16.56
N LYS A 445 -2.12 14.18 17.14
CA LYS A 445 -2.44 14.18 18.57
C LYS A 445 -1.16 14.11 19.44
N PRO A 446 -0.91 15.10 20.33
CA PRO A 446 0.25 15.09 21.21
C PRO A 446 0.31 13.83 22.09
N GLY A 447 1.48 13.21 22.17
CA GLY A 447 1.74 12.06 23.05
C GLY A 447 1.18 10.70 22.60
N LYS A 448 0.30 10.62 21.59
CA LYS A 448 -0.22 9.35 21.04
C LYS A 448 -0.53 9.47 19.55
N LYS A 449 0.51 9.50 18.71
CA LYS A 449 0.35 9.46 17.25
C LYS A 449 -0.28 8.12 16.83
N VAL A 450 -1.41 8.20 16.12
CA VAL A 450 -2.06 7.01 15.53
C VAL A 450 -1.33 6.64 14.24
N THR A 451 -0.98 5.37 14.08
CA THR A 451 -0.30 4.93 12.86
C THR A 451 -1.21 5.06 11.62
N PRO A 452 -0.66 5.37 10.43
CA PRO A 452 -1.48 5.55 9.22
C PRO A 452 -2.38 4.36 8.89
N GLY A 453 -1.90 3.13 9.12
CA GLY A 453 -2.70 1.92 8.91
C GLY A 453 -3.88 1.78 9.87
N ALA A 454 -3.69 2.13 11.15
CA ALA A 454 -4.78 2.14 12.13
C ALA A 454 -5.81 3.22 11.77
N LEU A 455 -5.34 4.42 11.41
CA LEU A 455 -6.19 5.53 11.00
C LEU A 455 -7.04 5.18 9.76
N LYS A 456 -6.43 4.55 8.75
CA LYS A 456 -7.16 4.03 7.58
C LYS A 456 -8.29 3.07 7.98
N GLY A 457 -8.04 2.19 8.94
CA GLY A 457 -9.06 1.27 9.47
C GLY A 457 -10.13 1.95 10.34
N GLU A 458 -9.82 3.08 10.99
CA GLU A 458 -10.83 3.91 11.67
C GLU A 458 -11.72 4.62 10.65
N VAL A 459 -11.13 5.28 9.64
CA VAL A 459 -11.86 5.97 8.57
C VAL A 459 -12.78 5.01 7.80
N GLU A 460 -12.33 3.79 7.53
CA GLU A 460 -13.18 2.78 6.90
C GLU A 460 -14.41 2.43 7.74
N LYS A 461 -14.27 2.34 9.06
CA LYS A 461 -15.41 2.10 9.96
C LYS A 461 -16.32 3.33 10.07
N ILE A 462 -15.77 4.54 10.09
CA ILE A 462 -16.56 5.78 10.02
C ILE A 462 -17.43 5.75 8.76
N ARG A 463 -16.84 5.42 7.60
CA ARG A 463 -17.60 5.27 6.35
C ARG A 463 -18.66 4.16 6.43
N GLN A 464 -18.43 3.07 7.17
CA GLN A 464 -19.45 2.05 7.42
C GLN A 464 -20.59 2.54 8.33
N TYR A 465 -20.33 3.46 9.27
CA TYR A 465 -21.38 4.10 10.04
C TYR A 465 -22.23 5.04 9.17
N MET A 466 -21.58 5.96 8.45
CA MET A 466 -22.24 6.96 7.58
C MET A 466 -23.02 6.26 6.47
N GLY A 467 -22.33 5.34 5.81
CA GLY A 467 -22.78 3.99 5.61
C GLY A 467 -24.25 3.69 5.89
N TRP A 468 -24.36 2.95 6.97
CA TRP A 468 -25.60 2.42 7.45
C TRP A 468 -26.66 3.52 7.69
N LEU A 469 -26.26 4.72 8.14
CA LEU A 469 -27.19 5.82 8.34
C LEU A 469 -27.95 6.20 7.07
N HIS A 470 -27.26 6.34 5.94
CA HIS A 470 -27.93 6.76 4.72
C HIS A 470 -28.90 5.71 4.19
N ARG A 471 -28.53 4.44 4.23
CA ARG A 471 -29.34 3.39 3.60
C ARG A 471 -30.41 2.76 4.46
N TYR A 472 -30.19 2.71 5.76
CA TYR A 472 -31.07 1.97 6.66
C TYR A 472 -31.76 2.88 7.67
N GLU A 473 -31.22 4.06 7.95
CA GLU A 473 -31.84 5.04 8.85
C GLU A 473 -32.40 6.26 8.09
N GLY A 474 -32.33 6.26 6.75
CA GLY A 474 -32.98 7.26 5.89
C GLY A 474 -32.33 8.65 5.90
N VAL A 475 -31.08 8.78 6.38
CA VAL A 475 -30.36 10.06 6.35
C VAL A 475 -30.00 10.38 4.89
N SER A 476 -30.30 11.58 4.39
CA SER A 476 -29.96 11.93 3.00
C SER A 476 -28.44 12.01 2.79
N LEU A 477 -27.96 11.87 1.54
CA LEU A 477 -26.53 12.06 1.25
C LEU A 477 -26.05 13.48 1.57
N GLU A 478 -26.93 14.48 1.50
CA GLU A 478 -26.62 15.88 1.80
C GLU A 478 -26.47 16.10 3.30
N ASP A 479 -27.26 15.40 4.11
CA ASP A 479 -27.26 15.52 5.58
C ASP A 479 -26.23 14.63 6.27
N LEU A 480 -25.58 13.73 5.53
CA LEU A 480 -24.54 12.86 6.08
C LEU A 480 -23.38 13.69 6.66
N CYS A 481 -23.20 13.58 7.97
CA CYS A 481 -22.09 14.18 8.72
C CYS A 481 -21.87 13.38 10.01
N PHE A 482 -20.80 13.66 10.75
CA PHE A 482 -20.55 12.98 12.03
C PHE A 482 -21.68 13.22 13.05
N GLU A 483 -22.28 14.41 13.00
CA GLU A 483 -23.39 14.84 13.85
C GLU A 483 -24.66 14.02 13.59
N ALA A 484 -24.81 13.42 12.41
CA ALA A 484 -25.90 12.49 12.12
C ALA A 484 -25.80 11.17 12.91
N LEU A 485 -24.59 10.78 13.35
CA LEU A 485 -24.40 9.64 14.25
C LEU A 485 -24.38 10.06 15.71
N ILE A 486 -23.64 11.14 16.04
CA ILE A 486 -23.39 11.63 17.40
C ILE A 486 -23.70 13.12 17.44
N SER A 487 -24.84 13.47 18.01
CA SER A 487 -25.34 14.83 18.08
C SER A 487 -24.45 15.68 18.99
N VAL A 488 -24.12 16.91 18.57
CA VAL A 488 -23.35 17.85 19.38
C VAL A 488 -24.31 18.74 20.17
N CYS A 489 -24.30 18.57 21.49
CA CYS A 489 -25.08 19.41 22.42
C CYS A 489 -24.24 20.55 22.99
N GLN A 490 -24.87 21.69 23.25
CA GLN A 490 -24.25 22.79 24.00
C GLN A 490 -24.05 22.37 25.45
N LEU A 491 -22.79 22.35 25.90
CA LEU A 491 -22.42 22.01 27.28
C LEU A 491 -21.87 23.20 28.06
N LYS A 492 -21.38 24.22 27.37
CA LYS A 492 -20.83 25.44 27.96
C LYS A 492 -21.87 26.54 27.93
N PHE A 493 -22.16 27.08 29.09
CA PHE A 493 -23.05 28.23 29.29
C PHE A 493 -22.23 29.31 29.98
N ARG A 494 -22.32 30.57 29.53
CA ARG A 494 -21.66 31.69 30.20
C ARG A 494 -22.71 32.60 30.78
N LEU A 495 -22.54 32.99 32.03
CA LEU A 495 -23.48 33.87 32.74
C LEU A 495 -23.78 35.16 31.96
N ARG A 496 -22.78 35.72 31.26
CA ARG A 496 -22.91 36.95 30.45
C ARG A 496 -23.83 36.82 29.24
N ASP A 497 -24.16 35.60 28.81
CA ASP A 497 -25.02 35.35 27.66
C ASP A 497 -26.52 35.35 28.07
N PHE A 498 -26.82 35.68 29.34
CA PHE A 498 -28.17 35.68 29.92
C PHE A 498 -28.44 36.94 30.75
N ASP A 499 -29.70 37.36 30.79
CA ASP A 499 -30.13 38.61 31.45
C ASP A 499 -29.95 38.58 32.97
N ASN A 500 -30.05 37.40 33.59
CA ASN A 500 -29.89 37.23 35.03
C ASN A 500 -29.41 35.81 35.38
N PHE A 501 -29.03 35.63 36.64
CA PHE A 501 -28.49 34.38 37.16
C PHE A 501 -29.49 33.22 37.12
N GLU A 502 -30.78 33.48 37.33
CA GLU A 502 -31.82 32.44 37.29
C GLU A 502 -32.01 31.89 35.87
N ALA A 503 -32.06 32.77 34.86
CA ALA A 503 -32.12 32.40 33.45
C ALA A 503 -30.90 31.59 33.02
N PHE A 504 -29.70 31.99 33.46
CA PHE A 504 -28.48 31.23 33.24
C PHE A 504 -28.55 29.82 33.86
N ARG A 505 -28.93 29.70 35.14
CA ARG A 505 -29.03 28.41 35.83
C ARG A 505 -30.08 27.50 35.20
N PHE A 506 -31.22 28.06 34.80
CA PHE A 506 -32.26 27.31 34.10
C PHE A 506 -31.77 26.79 32.75
N ALA A 507 -31.11 27.64 31.94
CA ALA A 507 -30.56 27.24 30.65
C ALA A 507 -29.43 26.19 30.79
N GLU A 508 -28.58 26.32 31.81
CA GLU A 508 -27.52 25.36 32.12
C GLU A 508 -28.09 23.97 32.46
N GLU A 509 -29.07 23.90 33.38
CA GLU A 509 -29.69 22.63 33.78
C GLU A 509 -30.54 22.04 32.64
N SER A 510 -31.30 22.87 31.92
CA SER A 510 -32.07 22.44 30.75
C SER A 510 -31.16 21.88 29.65
N GLY A 511 -30.05 22.55 29.36
CA GLY A 511 -29.05 22.10 28.40
C GLY A 511 -28.36 20.81 28.81
N LYS A 512 -28.04 20.64 30.11
CA LYS A 512 -27.54 19.37 30.66
C LYS A 512 -28.54 18.24 30.47
N GLN A 513 -29.81 18.45 30.83
CA GLN A 513 -30.85 17.44 30.66
C GLN A 513 -31.04 17.07 29.18
N GLN A 514 -31.09 18.07 28.29
CA GLN A 514 -31.15 17.85 26.85
C GLN A 514 -29.94 17.04 26.33
N ALA A 515 -28.74 17.30 26.84
CA ALA A 515 -27.55 16.55 26.48
C ALA A 515 -27.61 15.08 26.95
N TYR A 516 -28.21 14.81 28.11
CA TYR A 516 -28.50 13.44 28.54
C TYR A 516 -29.50 12.79 27.60
N ASP A 517 -30.66 13.38 27.38
CA ASP A 517 -31.72 12.81 26.52
C ASP A 517 -31.22 12.56 25.09
N THR A 518 -30.40 13.46 24.57
CA THR A 518 -29.77 13.31 23.25
C THR A 518 -28.76 12.16 23.24
N ALA A 519 -27.94 12.03 24.28
CA ALA A 519 -27.01 10.92 24.43
C ALA A 519 -27.72 9.55 24.52
N ASP A 520 -28.91 9.50 25.12
CA ASP A 520 -29.78 8.31 25.15
C ASP A 520 -30.25 7.92 23.74
N ASN A 521 -30.57 8.89 22.91
CA ASN A 521 -31.00 8.64 21.53
C ASN A 521 -29.83 8.22 20.64
N ASP A 522 -28.68 8.88 20.78
CA ASP A 522 -27.48 8.53 20.03
C ASP A 522 -26.95 7.13 20.41
N ILE A 523 -26.97 6.76 21.70
CA ILE A 523 -26.56 5.40 22.11
C ILE A 523 -27.52 4.34 21.57
N LYS A 524 -28.84 4.59 21.57
CA LYS A 524 -29.83 3.69 20.95
C LYS A 524 -29.54 3.51 19.45
N ARG A 525 -29.19 4.59 18.75
CA ARG A 525 -28.79 4.53 17.33
C ARG A 525 -27.54 3.67 17.15
N ILE A 526 -26.53 3.82 18.01
CA ILE A 526 -25.31 3.01 17.96
C ILE A 526 -25.60 1.54 18.28
N HIS A 527 -26.49 1.23 19.23
CA HIS A 527 -26.94 -0.13 19.47
C HIS A 527 -27.58 -0.76 18.23
N ARG A 528 -28.51 -0.06 17.56
CA ARG A 528 -29.10 -0.54 16.30
C ARG A 528 -28.05 -0.87 15.25
N TYR A 529 -26.99 -0.05 15.12
CA TYR A 529 -25.87 -0.36 14.22
C TYR A 529 -25.08 -1.60 14.64
N LEU A 530 -24.81 -1.78 15.93
CA LEU A 530 -24.11 -2.96 16.44
C LEU A 530 -24.93 -4.23 16.23
N ASP A 531 -26.25 -4.15 16.40
CA ASP A 531 -27.19 -5.24 16.14
C ASP A 531 -27.23 -5.58 14.64
N PHE A 532 -27.32 -4.55 13.78
CA PHE A 532 -27.28 -4.70 12.32
C PHE A 532 -26.01 -5.37 11.82
N THR A 533 -24.84 -4.93 12.31
CA THR A 533 -23.55 -5.51 11.90
C THR A 533 -23.28 -6.87 12.52
N GLY A 534 -23.92 -7.16 13.65
CA GLY A 534 -23.70 -8.37 14.44
C GLY A 534 -22.23 -8.62 14.78
N GLY A 535 -21.92 -9.90 14.99
CA GLY A 535 -20.56 -10.38 15.27
C GLY A 535 -20.24 -10.47 16.75
N LYS A 536 -18.98 -10.80 17.06
CA LYS A 536 -18.52 -11.04 18.44
C LYS A 536 -18.32 -9.72 19.19
N ALA A 537 -18.47 -9.76 20.50
CA ALA A 537 -18.30 -8.61 21.39
C ALA A 537 -16.96 -7.88 21.16
N ALA A 538 -15.85 -8.61 20.97
CA ALA A 538 -14.54 -8.02 20.62
C ALA A 538 -14.54 -7.18 19.32
N SER A 539 -15.34 -7.56 18.33
CA SER A 539 -15.45 -6.83 17.06
C SER A 539 -16.34 -5.60 17.21
N GLN A 540 -17.45 -5.73 17.94
CA GLN A 540 -18.33 -4.61 18.30
C GLN A 540 -17.60 -3.58 19.16
N GLN A 541 -16.78 -4.02 20.13
CA GLN A 541 -15.95 -3.16 20.95
C GLN A 541 -15.01 -2.27 20.10
N LYS A 542 -14.45 -2.82 19.01
CA LYS A 542 -13.63 -2.05 18.06
C LYS A 542 -14.43 -1.02 17.26
N ARG A 543 -15.72 -1.26 17.00
CA ARG A 543 -16.63 -0.29 16.36
C ARG A 543 -16.97 0.83 17.32
N VAL A 544 -17.36 0.49 18.56
CA VAL A 544 -17.60 1.46 19.65
C VAL A 544 -16.36 2.31 19.94
N SER A 545 -15.16 1.73 19.88
CA SER A 545 -13.90 2.48 20.05
C SER A 545 -13.73 3.59 19.01
N VAL A 546 -14.23 3.39 17.78
CA VAL A 546 -14.24 4.42 16.73
C VAL A 546 -15.31 5.47 17.01
N ALA A 547 -16.50 5.08 17.46
CA ALA A 547 -17.52 6.02 17.91
C ALA A 547 -17.01 6.91 19.07
N ILE A 548 -16.28 6.35 20.04
CA ILE A 548 -15.61 7.11 21.11
C ILE A 548 -14.59 8.08 20.53
N ALA A 549 -13.77 7.65 19.56
CA ALA A 549 -12.77 8.51 18.95
C ALA A 549 -13.43 9.67 18.18
N MET A 550 -14.54 9.41 17.48
CA MET A 550 -15.32 10.42 16.78
C MET A 550 -16.01 11.39 17.74
N ALA A 551 -16.63 10.91 18.82
CA ALA A 551 -17.18 11.76 19.87
C ALA A 551 -16.11 12.66 20.51
N LYS A 552 -14.93 12.12 20.82
CA LYS A 552 -13.80 12.94 21.32
C LYS A 552 -13.36 14.02 20.33
N PHE A 553 -13.46 13.75 19.03
CA PHE A 553 -13.15 14.72 17.99
C PHE A 553 -14.23 15.81 17.89
N LEU A 554 -15.51 15.46 17.97
CA LEU A 554 -16.62 16.41 17.97
C LEU A 554 -16.58 17.33 19.19
N TYR A 555 -16.25 16.80 20.36
CA TYR A 555 -16.19 17.54 21.63
C TYR A 555 -14.78 18.06 21.98
N ARG A 556 -13.85 18.13 21.01
CA ARG A 556 -12.44 18.48 21.26
C ARG A 556 -12.23 19.87 21.89
N ASP A 557 -13.13 20.81 21.65
CA ASP A 557 -13.04 22.20 22.16
C ASP A 557 -13.60 22.36 23.59
N VAL A 558 -14.24 21.30 24.10
CA VAL A 558 -14.81 21.23 25.45
C VAL A 558 -14.00 20.27 26.33
N LEU A 559 -13.49 19.19 25.75
CA LEU A 559 -12.74 18.17 26.47
C LEU A 559 -11.37 18.67 26.98
N GLY A 560 -11.08 18.44 28.26
CA GLY A 560 -9.84 18.86 28.91
C GLY A 560 -9.87 20.28 29.46
N THR A 561 -11.06 20.89 29.51
CA THR A 561 -11.30 22.19 30.17
C THR A 561 -11.65 21.97 31.63
N ASP A 562 -11.61 23.01 32.47
CA ASP A 562 -11.87 22.89 33.90
C ASP A 562 -13.27 22.31 34.21
N GLU A 563 -14.26 22.62 33.39
CA GLU A 563 -15.64 22.10 33.51
C GLU A 563 -15.76 20.64 33.05
N PHE A 564 -14.93 20.22 32.08
CA PHE A 564 -14.96 18.87 31.49
C PHE A 564 -13.55 18.28 31.39
N PRO A 565 -12.88 18.04 32.54
CA PRO A 565 -11.49 17.63 32.56
C PRO A 565 -11.29 16.22 32.00
N VAL A 566 -12.31 15.34 32.13
CA VAL A 566 -12.25 13.96 31.66
C VAL A 566 -13.42 13.60 30.73
N PRO A 567 -13.24 12.64 29.80
CA PRO A 567 -14.29 12.20 28.87
C PRO A 567 -15.61 11.80 29.55
N GLN A 568 -15.56 11.28 30.77
CA GLN A 568 -16.72 10.84 31.54
C GLN A 568 -17.67 11.98 31.93
N ASN A 569 -17.21 13.24 31.89
CA ASN A 569 -18.07 14.39 32.16
C ASN A 569 -18.99 14.77 30.98
N ILE A 570 -18.80 14.16 29.81
CA ILE A 570 -19.62 14.40 28.62
C ILE A 570 -20.61 13.22 28.47
N PRO A 571 -21.94 13.44 28.50
CA PRO A 571 -22.94 12.37 28.59
C PRO A 571 -22.80 11.24 27.56
N ILE A 572 -22.63 11.57 26.27
CA ILE A 572 -22.47 10.56 25.22
C ILE A 572 -21.16 9.77 25.35
N LEU A 573 -20.07 10.41 25.77
CA LEU A 573 -18.79 9.74 26.00
C LEU A 573 -18.86 8.79 27.19
N LEU A 574 -19.54 9.18 28.28
CA LEU A 574 -19.80 8.30 29.41
C LEU A 574 -20.54 7.03 28.98
N ARG A 575 -21.63 7.17 28.21
CA ARG A 575 -22.42 6.02 27.72
C ARG A 575 -21.62 5.11 26.79
N LEU A 576 -20.86 5.69 25.87
CA LEU A 576 -20.00 4.91 24.97
C LEU A 576 -18.88 4.16 25.71
N LEU A 577 -18.29 4.77 26.74
CA LEU A 577 -17.28 4.11 27.58
C LEU A 577 -17.89 2.96 28.38
N ASN A 578 -19.09 3.14 28.93
CA ASN A 578 -19.81 2.08 29.62
C ASN A 578 -20.16 0.92 28.67
N LEU A 579 -20.64 1.22 27.46
CA LEU A 579 -20.89 0.21 26.42
C LEU A 579 -19.60 -0.52 26.01
N GLN A 580 -18.49 0.19 25.88
CA GLN A 580 -17.19 -0.42 25.58
C GLN A 580 -16.73 -1.36 26.70
N ALA A 581 -16.98 -1.01 27.97
CA ALA A 581 -16.67 -1.86 29.13
C ALA A 581 -17.56 -3.11 29.15
N GLN A 582 -18.87 -2.97 28.93
CA GLN A 582 -19.80 -4.10 28.83
C GLN A 582 -19.39 -5.09 27.73
N LEU A 583 -19.09 -4.59 26.52
CA LEU A 583 -18.62 -5.43 25.42
C LEU A 583 -17.25 -6.07 25.70
N LYS A 584 -16.42 -5.44 26.53
CA LYS A 584 -15.16 -6.04 26.99
C LYS A 584 -15.44 -7.22 27.90
N ASP A 585 -16.30 -7.04 28.90
CA ASP A 585 -16.65 -8.09 29.86
C ASP A 585 -17.34 -9.27 29.16
N GLU A 586 -18.22 -9.00 28.19
CA GLU A 586 -18.81 -10.04 27.33
C GLU A 586 -17.76 -10.76 26.49
N SER A 587 -16.82 -10.01 25.90
CA SER A 587 -15.72 -10.59 25.12
C SER A 587 -14.81 -11.48 25.97
N ASP A 588 -14.55 -11.08 27.21
CA ASP A 588 -13.68 -11.82 28.14
C ASP A 588 -14.39 -13.08 28.66
N ARG A 589 -15.72 -13.09 28.73
CA ARG A 589 -16.55 -14.27 29.06
C ARG A 589 -16.72 -15.23 27.89
N GLN A 590 -16.61 -14.77 26.65
CA GLN A 590 -16.75 -15.63 25.47
C GLN A 590 -15.55 -16.58 25.34
N PRO A 591 -15.77 -17.92 25.30
CA PRO A 591 -14.69 -18.85 25.09
C PRO A 591 -14.04 -18.61 23.72
N ALA A 592 -12.73 -18.85 23.63
CA ALA A 592 -12.02 -18.75 22.37
C ALA A 592 -12.68 -19.66 21.32
N THR A 593 -13.00 -19.11 20.15
CA THR A 593 -13.73 -19.82 19.09
C THR A 593 -12.99 -21.02 18.53
N VAL A 594 -11.67 -21.03 18.70
CA VAL A 594 -10.84 -22.19 18.41
C VAL A 594 -10.06 -22.46 19.67
N ASN A 595 -10.14 -23.70 20.16
CA ASN A 595 -9.41 -24.11 21.34
C ASN A 595 -7.91 -23.90 21.10
N TYR A 596 -7.20 -23.35 22.08
CA TYR A 596 -5.76 -23.14 21.98
C TYR A 596 -5.03 -24.45 21.63
N HIS A 597 -5.47 -25.58 22.20
CA HIS A 597 -4.91 -26.90 21.96
C HIS A 597 -5.06 -27.39 20.50
N GLU A 598 -6.06 -26.90 19.75
CA GLU A 598 -6.22 -27.25 18.33
C GLU A 598 -5.27 -26.48 17.40
N LYS A 599 -4.64 -25.41 17.91
CA LYS A 599 -3.70 -24.55 17.16
C LYS A 599 -2.37 -24.38 17.86
N SER A 600 -2.01 -25.36 18.68
CA SER A 600 -0.72 -25.44 19.35
C SER A 600 -0.21 -26.86 19.29
N VAL A 601 1.10 -26.97 19.32
CA VAL A 601 1.85 -28.23 19.37
C VAL A 601 2.86 -28.11 20.50
N HIS A 602 3.53 -29.19 20.88
CA HIS A 602 4.63 -29.07 21.83
C HIS A 602 5.79 -28.28 21.22
N TRP A 603 6.56 -27.53 22.03
CA TRP A 603 7.65 -26.70 21.48
C TRP A 603 8.69 -27.52 20.71
N SER A 604 8.97 -28.75 21.18
CA SER A 604 9.84 -29.70 20.46
C SER A 604 9.32 -30.07 19.06
N GLN A 605 8.00 -30.08 18.83
CA GLN A 605 7.43 -30.33 17.50
C GLN A 605 7.63 -29.13 16.56
N VAL A 606 7.71 -27.91 17.08
CA VAL A 606 8.07 -26.73 16.28
C VAL A 606 9.55 -26.78 15.89
N ILE A 607 10.42 -27.17 16.83
CA ILE A 607 11.86 -27.34 16.57
C ILE A 607 12.08 -28.48 15.57
N TYR A 608 11.32 -29.56 15.69
CA TYR A 608 11.27 -30.63 14.70
C TYR A 608 10.92 -30.09 13.30
N ALA A 609 9.83 -29.31 13.17
CA ALA A 609 9.46 -28.70 11.89
C ALA A 609 10.56 -27.78 11.32
N MET A 610 11.28 -27.05 12.18
CA MET A 610 12.44 -26.24 11.78
C MET A 610 13.58 -27.12 11.26
N GLU A 611 13.91 -28.21 11.93
CA GLU A 611 15.00 -29.12 11.55
C GLU A 611 14.68 -29.89 10.26
N MET A 612 13.46 -30.39 10.10
CA MET A 612 13.01 -31.01 8.86
C MET A 612 13.11 -30.04 7.67
N GLN A 613 12.77 -28.77 7.91
CA GLN A 613 12.89 -27.73 6.90
C GLN A 613 14.36 -27.40 6.58
N ARG A 614 15.28 -27.51 7.56
CA ARG A 614 16.73 -27.40 7.36
C ARG A 614 17.26 -28.53 6.48
N TRP A 615 16.89 -29.79 6.76
CA TRP A 615 17.30 -30.93 5.92
C TRP A 615 16.89 -30.77 4.46
N ARG A 616 15.71 -30.19 4.18
CA ARG A 616 15.30 -29.88 2.79
C ARG A 616 16.22 -28.86 2.09
N VAL A 617 16.91 -27.99 2.83
CA VAL A 617 17.92 -27.08 2.28
C VAL A 617 19.17 -27.85 1.85
N GLU A 618 19.53 -28.89 2.60
CA GLU A 618 20.73 -29.70 2.36
C GLU A 618 20.52 -30.81 1.35
N GLN A 619 19.26 -31.12 1.03
CA GLN A 619 18.89 -32.05 -0.03
C GLN A 619 19.11 -31.43 -1.42
N ASP A 620 20.27 -31.70 -1.98
CA ASP A 620 20.64 -31.37 -3.37
C ASP A 620 19.86 -32.19 -4.41
N THR A 621 19.24 -33.28 -3.99
CA THR A 621 18.58 -34.26 -4.85
C THR A 621 17.12 -34.44 -4.43
N ILE A 622 16.24 -34.54 -5.44
CA ILE A 622 14.81 -34.81 -5.27
C ILE A 622 14.40 -36.05 -6.07
N TYR A 623 13.47 -36.82 -5.50
CA TYR A 623 12.85 -37.96 -6.17
C TYR A 623 11.47 -37.55 -6.66
N ILE A 624 11.32 -37.49 -7.98
CA ILE A 624 10.06 -37.13 -8.62
C ILE A 624 9.38 -38.40 -9.12
N ARG A 625 8.10 -38.57 -8.82
CA ARG A 625 7.34 -39.70 -9.33
C ARG A 625 7.25 -39.59 -10.85
N SER A 626 7.69 -40.62 -11.57
CA SER A 626 7.68 -40.65 -13.02
C SER A 626 6.99 -41.91 -13.51
N SER A 627 6.00 -41.75 -14.38
CA SER A 627 5.35 -42.86 -15.08
C SER A 627 6.29 -43.60 -16.03
N ALA A 628 7.41 -43.00 -16.42
CA ALA A 628 8.38 -43.56 -17.35
C ALA A 628 9.49 -44.39 -16.67
N ALA A 629 9.69 -44.25 -15.35
CA ALA A 629 10.73 -44.97 -14.63
C ALA A 629 10.25 -46.35 -14.16
N LYS A 630 11.05 -47.40 -14.38
CA LYS A 630 10.76 -48.78 -13.91
C LYS A 630 10.49 -48.87 -12.39
N LEU A 631 11.10 -47.98 -11.61
CA LEU A 631 10.96 -47.92 -10.15
C LEU A 631 9.86 -46.93 -9.70
N GLY A 632 9.16 -46.27 -10.63
CA GLY A 632 8.12 -45.28 -10.33
C GLY A 632 8.64 -43.88 -9.95
N TYR A 633 9.95 -43.68 -9.84
CA TYR A 633 10.58 -42.40 -9.48
C TYR A 633 11.84 -42.13 -10.32
N THR A 634 12.12 -40.86 -10.59
CA THR A 634 13.38 -40.37 -11.16
C THR A 634 14.09 -39.45 -10.19
N GLU A 635 15.37 -39.71 -9.99
CA GLU A 635 16.28 -38.85 -9.25
C GLU A 635 16.67 -37.63 -10.09
N LYS A 636 16.53 -36.43 -9.54
CA LYS A 636 16.92 -35.17 -10.19
C LYS A 636 17.61 -34.24 -9.20
N THR A 637 18.62 -33.52 -9.68
CA THR A 637 19.22 -32.42 -8.92
C THR A 637 18.20 -31.30 -8.71
N ARG A 638 18.06 -30.84 -7.47
CA ARG A 638 17.16 -29.77 -7.06
C ARG A 638 17.62 -28.46 -7.73
N PRO A 639 16.73 -27.76 -8.45
CA PRO A 639 17.09 -26.48 -9.06
C PRO A 639 17.53 -25.45 -8.00
N GLU A 640 18.50 -24.59 -8.34
CA GLU A 640 18.98 -23.52 -7.45
C GLU A 640 17.86 -22.66 -6.87
N ARG A 641 16.86 -22.33 -7.69
CA ARG A 641 15.69 -21.54 -7.27
C ARG A 641 14.88 -22.24 -6.17
N ALA A 642 14.79 -23.57 -6.23
CA ALA A 642 14.10 -24.38 -5.24
C ALA A 642 14.94 -24.48 -3.96
N MET A 643 16.25 -24.74 -4.06
CA MET A 643 17.16 -24.70 -2.90
C MET A 643 17.10 -23.35 -2.17
N ALA A 644 17.15 -22.23 -2.89
CA ALA A 644 17.01 -20.90 -2.32
C ALA A 644 15.65 -20.68 -1.65
N GLN A 645 14.57 -21.27 -2.17
CA GLN A 645 13.24 -21.21 -1.56
C GLN A 645 13.17 -22.02 -0.27
N GLU A 646 13.77 -23.21 -0.23
CA GLU A 646 13.89 -24.01 0.99
C GLU A 646 14.74 -23.28 2.04
N LEU A 647 15.86 -22.67 1.64
CA LEU A 647 16.69 -21.85 2.53
C LEU A 647 15.90 -20.70 3.14
N GLN A 648 15.10 -19.98 2.32
CA GLN A 648 14.24 -18.92 2.83
C GLN A 648 13.18 -19.44 3.81
N ARG A 649 12.61 -20.62 3.55
CA ARG A 649 11.61 -21.27 4.43
C ARG A 649 12.25 -21.63 5.77
N PHE A 650 13.41 -22.29 5.74
CA PHE A 650 14.20 -22.60 6.93
C PHE A 650 14.49 -21.34 7.76
N LEU A 651 15.04 -20.29 7.16
CA LEU A 651 15.32 -19.04 7.88
C LEU A 651 14.03 -18.38 8.42
N SER A 652 12.91 -18.49 7.70
CA SER A 652 11.63 -17.94 8.16
C SER A 652 11.13 -18.62 9.44
N ILE A 653 11.20 -19.96 9.51
CA ILE A 653 10.80 -20.70 10.72
C ILE A 653 11.86 -20.58 11.83
N ALA A 654 13.15 -20.67 11.51
CA ALA A 654 14.23 -20.54 12.48
C ALA A 654 14.17 -19.21 13.23
N PHE A 655 14.00 -18.08 12.52
CA PHE A 655 13.85 -16.77 13.15
C PHE A 655 12.61 -16.72 14.05
N SER A 656 11.51 -17.38 13.65
CA SER A 656 10.27 -17.42 14.43
C SER A 656 10.36 -18.32 15.68
N VAL A 657 11.27 -19.29 15.71
CA VAL A 657 11.51 -20.19 16.85
C VAL A 657 12.53 -19.61 17.82
N ILE A 658 13.63 -19.06 17.31
CA ILE A 658 14.71 -18.49 18.11
C ILE A 658 14.23 -17.21 18.80
N PHE A 659 13.55 -16.35 18.05
CA PHE A 659 13.04 -15.07 18.51
C PHE A 659 11.58 -14.91 18.10
N PRO A 660 10.60 -15.46 18.84
CA PRO A 660 9.18 -15.43 18.48
C PRO A 660 8.56 -14.02 18.56
N SER A 661 8.99 -13.12 17.69
CA SER A 661 8.52 -11.74 17.63
C SER A 661 7.19 -11.61 16.89
N ARG A 662 6.69 -10.38 16.76
CA ARG A 662 5.49 -10.10 15.95
C ARG A 662 5.81 -10.35 14.48
N SER A 663 4.83 -10.81 13.69
CA SER A 663 4.99 -11.04 12.25
C SER A 663 5.63 -9.84 11.52
N ARG A 664 5.28 -8.62 11.93
CA ARG A 664 5.81 -7.35 11.39
C ARG A 664 7.33 -7.28 11.42
N THR A 665 7.93 -7.70 12.52
CA THR A 665 9.38 -7.73 12.70
C THR A 665 10.09 -8.45 11.56
N PHE A 666 9.49 -9.54 11.05
CA PHE A 666 10.13 -10.37 10.04
C PHE A 666 9.84 -9.90 8.61
N TYR A 667 8.59 -9.54 8.26
CA TYR A 667 8.30 -9.08 6.89
C TYR A 667 8.77 -7.65 6.61
N GLU A 668 9.04 -6.84 7.64
CA GLU A 668 9.68 -5.52 7.53
C GLU A 668 11.17 -5.55 7.94
N LEU A 669 11.78 -6.74 7.98
CA LEU A 669 13.20 -6.88 8.34
C LEU A 669 14.08 -6.36 7.20
N GLU A 670 14.80 -5.27 7.41
CA GLU A 670 15.61 -4.55 6.42
C GLU A 670 17.11 -4.69 6.74
N ILE A 671 17.89 -5.17 5.76
CA ILE A 671 19.34 -5.36 5.87
C ILE A 671 20.02 -3.99 6.06
N GLY A 672 20.93 -3.93 7.04
CA GLY A 672 21.67 -2.71 7.42
C GLY A 672 20.89 -1.75 8.33
N LYS A 673 19.55 -1.88 8.40
CA LYS A 673 18.70 -0.99 9.19
C LYS A 673 18.11 -1.67 10.43
N THR A 674 17.25 -2.66 10.22
CA THR A 674 16.61 -3.44 11.30
C THR A 674 17.20 -4.84 11.44
N PHE A 675 17.98 -5.30 10.47
CA PHE A 675 18.83 -6.48 10.56
C PHE A 675 20.29 -6.09 10.34
N LYS A 676 21.10 -6.16 11.41
CA LYS A 676 22.47 -5.64 11.42
C LYS A 676 23.46 -6.76 11.70
N GLU A 677 24.59 -6.74 11.00
CA GLU A 677 25.75 -7.62 11.25
C GLU A 677 26.86 -6.78 11.88
N GLY A 678 27.40 -7.19 13.03
CA GLY A 678 28.40 -6.42 13.77
C GLY A 678 28.55 -6.84 15.22
N TYR A 679 28.97 -5.92 16.09
CA TYR A 679 29.14 -6.12 17.52
C TYR A 679 28.41 -5.03 18.31
N LEU A 680 27.52 -5.43 19.21
CA LEU A 680 26.80 -4.53 20.11
C LEU A 680 27.54 -4.41 21.43
N TYR A 681 27.86 -3.19 21.85
CA TYR A 681 28.42 -2.88 23.16
C TYR A 681 27.52 -1.88 23.89
N SER A 682 27.84 -1.59 25.17
CA SER A 682 26.99 -0.79 26.06
C SER A 682 26.50 0.54 25.48
N ASN A 683 27.35 1.23 24.70
CA ASN A 683 27.10 2.59 24.20
C ASN A 683 27.14 2.70 22.68
N GLY A 684 27.10 1.59 21.94
CA GLY A 684 27.15 1.69 20.48
C GLY A 684 27.06 0.36 19.76
N PHE A 685 27.20 0.42 18.44
CA PHE A 685 27.21 -0.72 17.54
C PHE A 685 28.33 -0.56 16.52
N ILE A 686 29.22 -1.54 16.43
CA ILE A 686 30.32 -1.57 15.46
C ILE A 686 29.90 -2.45 14.28
N PRO A 687 29.78 -1.93 13.04
CA PRO A 687 29.45 -2.74 11.88
C PRO A 687 30.46 -3.84 11.58
N ALA A 688 30.01 -4.94 10.96
CA ALA A 688 30.85 -6.08 10.62
C ALA A 688 32.08 -5.73 9.77
N ASP A 689 31.96 -4.79 8.84
CA ASP A 689 33.06 -4.41 7.95
C ASP A 689 34.24 -3.77 8.72
N GLU A 690 33.93 -3.00 9.76
CA GLU A 690 34.93 -2.39 10.64
C GLU A 690 35.61 -3.45 11.52
N LEU A 691 34.85 -4.42 12.04
CA LEU A 691 35.41 -5.53 12.81
C LEU A 691 36.34 -6.42 11.96
N ARG A 692 35.96 -6.67 10.70
CA ARG A 692 36.81 -7.41 9.74
C ARG A 692 38.10 -6.66 9.47
N ALA A 693 38.03 -5.34 9.25
CA ALA A 693 39.21 -4.49 9.04
C ALA A 693 40.15 -4.50 10.26
N ASN A 694 39.60 -4.64 11.46
CA ASN A 694 40.33 -4.68 12.73
C ASN A 694 40.76 -6.11 13.16
N GLY A 695 40.57 -7.13 12.32
CA GLY A 695 40.96 -8.51 12.63
C GLY A 695 40.09 -9.22 13.69
N LYS A 696 38.91 -8.68 14.02
CA LYS A 696 37.97 -9.18 15.04
C LYS A 696 36.76 -9.87 14.41
N ALA A 697 36.99 -10.69 13.39
CA ALA A 697 35.90 -11.32 12.63
C ALA A 697 35.10 -12.35 13.46
N ASP A 698 35.69 -12.90 14.51
CA ASP A 698 35.11 -13.85 15.45
C ASP A 698 34.11 -13.21 16.44
N GLU A 699 34.18 -11.89 16.64
CA GLU A 699 33.23 -11.11 17.45
C GLU A 699 31.92 -10.79 16.71
N ILE A 700 31.85 -11.04 15.41
CA ILE A 700 30.70 -10.67 14.57
C ILE A 700 29.47 -11.49 14.94
N ARG A 701 28.35 -10.80 15.19
CA ARG A 701 27.02 -11.34 15.48
C ARG A 701 25.97 -10.71 14.58
N PHE A 702 24.81 -11.34 14.49
CA PHE A 702 23.63 -10.77 13.84
C PHE A 702 22.63 -10.27 14.90
N TYR A 703 22.07 -9.10 14.66
CA TYR A 703 21.09 -8.47 15.55
C TYR A 703 19.84 -8.03 14.80
N VAL A 704 18.70 -8.16 15.48
CA VAL A 704 17.45 -7.49 15.11
C VAL A 704 17.34 -6.20 15.93
N HIS A 705 17.24 -5.07 15.24
CA HIS A 705 17.15 -3.74 15.82
C HIS A 705 15.81 -3.09 15.48
N HIS A 706 15.13 -2.57 16.49
CA HIS A 706 13.92 -1.77 16.34
C HIS A 706 14.14 -0.40 16.97
N GLY A 707 14.09 0.67 16.17
CA GLY A 707 14.10 2.03 16.71
C GLY A 707 12.85 2.31 17.53
N VAL A 708 12.88 3.37 18.35
CA VAL A 708 11.74 3.79 19.20
C VAL A 708 10.42 3.91 18.43
N ASP A 709 10.47 4.32 17.17
CA ASP A 709 9.31 4.51 16.30
C ASP A 709 8.83 3.22 15.60
N ASP A 710 9.65 2.17 15.59
CA ASP A 710 9.36 0.93 14.84
C ASP A 710 8.36 0.02 15.56
N TYR A 711 8.18 0.20 16.89
CA TYR A 711 7.33 -0.67 17.69
C TYR A 711 6.30 0.09 18.54
N LYS A 712 5.13 -0.55 18.72
CA LYS A 712 3.92 0.04 19.33
C LYS A 712 4.15 0.68 20.70
N THR A 713 5.09 0.13 21.47
CA THR A 713 5.36 0.53 22.85
C THR A 713 6.67 1.31 22.98
N GLY A 714 7.30 1.75 21.89
CA GLY A 714 8.63 2.32 21.98
C GLY A 714 8.72 3.65 22.65
N SER A 715 7.78 4.55 22.35
CA SER A 715 7.62 5.80 23.08
C SER A 715 7.27 5.60 24.57
N SER A 716 6.91 4.39 25.00
CA SER A 716 6.57 4.06 26.38
C SER A 716 7.58 3.15 27.08
N MET A 717 8.58 2.64 26.35
CA MET A 717 9.63 1.82 26.94
C MET A 717 10.57 2.74 27.74
N PRO A 718 10.94 2.33 28.97
CA PRO A 718 11.97 3.01 29.74
C PRO A 718 13.28 3.12 28.95
N THR A 719 13.93 4.28 29.01
CA THR A 719 15.19 4.54 28.28
C THR A 719 16.30 3.55 28.65
N VAL A 720 16.29 3.01 29.87
CA VAL A 720 17.24 1.97 30.31
C VAL A 720 17.10 0.66 29.53
N LEU A 721 15.94 0.39 28.93
CA LEU A 721 15.72 -0.75 28.04
C LEU A 721 16.04 -0.42 26.57
N LEU A 722 16.44 0.81 26.27
CA LEU A 722 16.79 1.26 24.93
C LEU A 722 18.30 1.45 24.86
N ASN A 723 18.99 0.52 24.20
CA ASN A 723 20.39 0.72 23.86
C ASN A 723 20.46 1.52 22.57
N ASN A 724 21.12 2.68 22.59
CA ASN A 724 21.35 3.52 21.40
C ASN A 724 20.08 3.80 20.58
N ASP A 725 19.05 4.36 21.24
CA ASP A 725 17.77 4.75 20.64
C ASP A 725 16.94 3.58 20.06
N GLY A 726 17.15 2.35 20.54
CA GLY A 726 16.36 1.21 20.08
C GLY A 726 16.39 -0.03 20.97
N PHE A 727 15.53 -0.96 20.61
CA PHE A 727 15.44 -2.30 21.17
C PHE A 727 16.26 -3.26 20.30
N TRP A 728 17.18 -3.99 20.94
CA TRP A 728 18.12 -4.90 20.28
C TRP A 728 17.93 -6.32 20.75
N VAL A 729 17.96 -7.27 19.82
CA VAL A 729 17.95 -8.71 20.08
C VAL A 729 19.06 -9.35 19.28
N GLU A 730 19.97 -10.05 19.96
CA GLU A 730 20.95 -10.91 19.29
C GLU A 730 20.27 -12.13 18.69
N LEU A 731 20.70 -12.55 17.51
CA LEU A 731 20.34 -13.84 16.92
C LEU A 731 21.38 -14.88 17.34
N PRO A 732 21.05 -15.83 18.23
CA PRO A 732 21.95 -16.93 18.61
C PRO A 732 22.46 -17.72 17.40
N ASN A 733 23.76 -18.03 17.40
CA ASN A 733 24.37 -18.85 16.35
C ASN A 733 24.23 -20.36 16.64
N LEU A 734 23.05 -20.91 16.32
CA LEU A 734 22.77 -22.34 16.50
C LEU A 734 23.69 -23.21 15.64
N GLN A 735 24.12 -24.35 16.19
CA GLN A 735 24.99 -25.32 15.51
C GLN A 735 24.15 -26.44 14.88
N PHE A 736 24.40 -26.73 13.60
CA PHE A 736 23.72 -27.75 12.80
C PHE A 736 24.76 -28.66 12.13
N GLY A 737 25.42 -29.51 12.91
CA GLY A 737 26.48 -30.39 12.39
C GLY A 737 27.69 -29.59 11.91
N ASN A 738 27.92 -29.54 10.60
CA ASN A 738 29.05 -28.85 9.98
C ASN A 738 28.75 -27.39 9.57
N LYS A 739 27.51 -26.94 9.72
CA LYS A 739 27.08 -25.56 9.46
C LYS A 739 26.47 -24.96 10.70
N ASP A 740 26.46 -23.64 10.77
CA ASP A 740 25.79 -22.88 11.81
C ASP A 740 24.72 -21.97 11.19
N LEU A 741 23.87 -21.39 12.04
CA LEU A 741 22.80 -20.49 11.59
C LEU A 741 23.36 -19.30 10.80
N TYR A 742 24.50 -18.75 11.22
CA TYR A 742 25.13 -17.62 10.56
C TYR A 742 25.59 -17.98 9.14
N GLY A 743 26.07 -19.20 8.92
CA GLY A 743 26.40 -19.75 7.61
C GLY A 743 25.19 -19.76 6.68
N TYR A 744 24.01 -20.21 7.16
CA TYR A 744 22.78 -20.16 6.36
C TYR A 744 22.30 -18.72 6.09
N VAL A 745 22.44 -17.81 7.07
CA VAL A 745 22.12 -16.38 6.88
C VAL A 745 23.00 -15.77 5.80
N ARG A 746 24.32 -16.00 5.84
CA ARG A 746 25.25 -15.52 4.82
C ARG A 746 24.98 -16.14 3.46
N GLN A 747 24.78 -17.46 3.39
CA GLN A 747 24.37 -18.15 2.16
C GLN A 747 23.11 -17.54 1.53
N TRP A 748 22.14 -17.13 2.36
CA TRP A 748 20.94 -16.45 1.89
C TRP A 748 21.24 -15.05 1.36
N LEU A 749 22.02 -14.26 2.08
CA LEU A 749 22.38 -12.89 1.71
C LEU A 749 23.21 -12.85 0.41
N ASP A 750 24.18 -13.75 0.27
CA ASP A 750 25.14 -13.76 -0.83
C ASP A 750 24.54 -14.34 -2.13
N TRP A 751 23.71 -15.38 -2.01
CA TRP A 751 23.18 -16.12 -3.16
C TRP A 751 21.65 -16.31 -3.12
N GLY A 752 21.09 -16.79 -2.01
CA GLY A 752 19.69 -17.24 -1.99
C GLY A 752 18.67 -16.15 -2.32
N ARG A 753 18.94 -14.90 -1.94
CA ARG A 753 18.09 -13.74 -2.28
C ARG A 753 18.01 -13.53 -3.78
N SER A 754 19.15 -13.59 -4.48
CA SER A 754 19.29 -13.28 -5.91
C SER A 754 19.11 -14.49 -6.84
N ALA A 755 19.03 -15.73 -6.32
CA ALA A 755 18.90 -16.95 -7.11
C ALA A 755 17.70 -16.99 -8.09
N ARG A 756 16.67 -16.16 -7.88
CA ARG A 756 15.50 -16.04 -8.79
C ARG A 756 15.63 -14.88 -9.79
N GLY A 757 16.59 -13.99 -9.59
CA GLY A 757 16.78 -12.73 -10.32
C GLY A 757 17.16 -11.58 -9.37
N PRO A 758 17.49 -10.40 -9.93
CA PRO A 758 17.89 -9.23 -9.15
C PRO A 758 16.79 -8.79 -8.17
N VAL A 759 17.19 -8.40 -6.97
CA VAL A 759 16.31 -7.96 -5.88
C VAL A 759 16.51 -6.46 -5.66
N ASN A 760 15.51 -5.66 -6.03
CA ASN A 760 15.57 -4.19 -5.95
C ASN A 760 14.97 -3.66 -4.64
N HIS A 761 15.29 -4.30 -3.50
CA HIS A 761 14.87 -3.87 -2.17
C HIS A 761 15.78 -4.40 -1.07
N ASN A 762 15.78 -3.74 0.09
CA ASN A 762 16.63 -4.11 1.23
C ASN A 762 15.97 -5.06 2.24
N TYR A 763 14.70 -5.46 2.04
CA TYR A 763 14.07 -6.45 2.90
C TYR A 763 14.76 -7.83 2.83
N PHE A 764 14.97 -8.45 3.98
CA PHE A 764 15.65 -9.73 4.15
C PHE A 764 14.89 -10.86 3.45
N PHE A 765 13.56 -10.93 3.65
CA PHE A 765 12.70 -11.95 3.03
C PHE A 765 11.99 -11.41 1.78
N ARG A 766 11.95 -12.23 0.72
CA ARG A 766 11.14 -11.99 -0.48
C ARG A 766 9.90 -12.88 -0.53
N MET A 767 9.01 -12.63 -1.47
CA MET A 767 7.92 -13.55 -1.80
C MET A 767 8.46 -14.90 -2.30
N ALA A 768 7.73 -15.99 -2.05
CA ALA A 768 8.15 -17.33 -2.49
C ALA A 768 8.36 -17.39 -4.01
N ARG A 769 7.43 -16.77 -4.76
CA ARG A 769 7.41 -16.80 -6.23
C ARG A 769 7.83 -15.50 -6.93
N SER A 770 8.41 -14.54 -6.21
CA SER A 770 8.77 -13.22 -6.76
C SER A 770 9.97 -12.59 -6.03
N THR A 771 10.71 -11.70 -6.69
CA THR A 771 11.77 -10.86 -6.10
C THR A 771 11.22 -9.65 -5.33
N ARG A 772 9.89 -9.53 -5.20
CA ARG A 772 9.22 -8.51 -4.39
C ARG A 772 9.27 -8.84 -2.89
N PRO A 773 9.20 -7.84 -2.01
CA PRO A 773 9.17 -8.07 -0.58
C PRO A 773 7.87 -8.77 -0.16
N VAL A 774 7.86 -9.36 1.03
CA VAL A 774 6.65 -9.97 1.60
C VAL A 774 5.60 -8.88 1.83
N PRO A 775 4.39 -8.96 1.22
CA PRO A 775 3.47 -7.81 1.13
C PRO A 775 2.74 -7.47 2.43
N GLY A 776 2.93 -8.23 3.51
CA GLY A 776 2.37 -7.91 4.81
C GLY A 776 2.09 -9.13 5.72
N PRO A 777 1.32 -8.92 6.80
CA PRO A 777 1.19 -9.88 7.89
C PRO A 777 0.48 -11.16 7.48
N LYS A 778 -0.47 -11.09 6.53
CA LYS A 778 -1.21 -12.27 6.07
C LYS A 778 -0.28 -13.26 5.35
N SER A 779 0.52 -12.78 4.41
CA SER A 779 1.45 -13.63 3.65
C SER A 779 2.56 -14.21 4.50
N TRP A 780 3.04 -13.46 5.51
CA TRP A 780 3.97 -14.01 6.50
C TRP A 780 3.31 -15.10 7.35
N ALA A 781 2.09 -14.84 7.87
CA ALA A 781 1.38 -15.80 8.68
C ALA A 781 1.08 -17.09 7.93
N GLU A 782 0.56 -17.02 6.70
CA GLU A 782 0.29 -18.19 5.85
C GLU A 782 1.57 -19.00 5.59
N ARG A 783 2.72 -18.35 5.41
CA ARG A 783 4.01 -19.04 5.24
C ARG A 783 4.38 -19.87 6.48
N ILE A 784 4.36 -19.26 7.67
CA ILE A 784 4.72 -19.96 8.92
C ILE A 784 3.72 -21.09 9.22
N LYS A 785 2.43 -20.81 9.06
CA LYS A 785 1.36 -21.80 9.24
C LYS A 785 1.57 -23.03 8.38
N TRP A 786 1.76 -22.81 7.07
CA TRP A 786 1.98 -23.88 6.12
C TRP A 786 3.22 -24.71 6.44
N MET A 787 4.33 -24.07 6.83
CA MET A 787 5.55 -24.80 7.21
C MET A 787 5.36 -25.68 8.45
N ILE A 788 4.67 -25.20 9.49
CA ILE A 788 4.43 -26.00 10.70
C ILE A 788 3.38 -27.08 10.45
N GLU A 789 2.30 -26.74 9.76
CA GLU A 789 1.22 -27.67 9.40
C GLU A 789 1.75 -28.83 8.56
N TRP A 790 2.64 -28.55 7.61
CA TRP A 790 3.26 -29.56 6.76
C TRP A 790 3.99 -30.66 7.56
N TRP A 791 4.63 -30.30 8.67
CA TRP A 791 5.43 -31.25 9.47
C TRP A 791 4.72 -31.78 10.71
N THR A 792 3.73 -31.05 11.24
CA THR A 792 3.06 -31.41 12.50
C THR A 792 1.59 -31.77 12.31
N GLY A 793 1.01 -31.52 11.13
CA GLY A 793 -0.43 -31.66 10.86
C GLY A 793 -1.30 -30.57 11.50
N VAL A 794 -0.71 -29.58 12.17
CA VAL A 794 -1.44 -28.55 12.93
C VAL A 794 -1.13 -27.15 12.39
N ASP A 795 -2.19 -26.39 12.08
CA ASP A 795 -2.11 -24.99 11.65
C ASP A 795 -1.76 -24.05 12.82
N VAL A 796 -0.45 -23.82 13.03
CA VAL A 796 0.06 -22.95 14.09
C VAL A 796 0.38 -21.54 13.54
N PRO A 797 -0.44 -20.51 13.81
CA PRO A 797 -0.12 -19.13 13.43
C PRO A 797 1.10 -18.60 14.20
N PRO A 798 1.84 -17.62 13.64
CA PRO A 798 2.95 -16.96 14.37
C PRO A 798 2.55 -16.41 15.73
N ALA A 799 1.33 -15.87 15.88
CA ALA A 799 0.85 -15.37 17.16
C ALA A 799 0.71 -16.47 18.23
N ASN A 800 0.44 -17.72 17.83
CA ASN A 800 0.38 -18.85 18.75
C ASN A 800 1.77 -19.36 19.10
N LEU A 801 2.76 -19.30 18.20
CA LEU A 801 4.15 -19.59 18.54
C LEU A 801 4.63 -18.76 19.74
N ARG A 802 4.25 -17.48 19.79
CA ARG A 802 4.57 -16.58 20.92
C ARG A 802 3.96 -17.05 22.24
N LYS A 803 2.72 -17.55 22.20
CA LYS A 803 2.01 -18.09 23.36
C LYS A 803 2.62 -19.42 23.82
N MET A 804 2.95 -20.28 22.86
CA MET A 804 3.61 -21.56 23.12
C MET A 804 4.97 -21.32 23.77
N PHE A 805 5.75 -20.38 23.25
CA PHE A 805 7.03 -19.97 23.85
C PHE A 805 6.87 -19.51 25.31
N THR A 806 5.91 -18.63 25.61
CA THR A 806 5.65 -18.23 27.01
C THR A 806 5.20 -19.38 27.90
N GLY A 807 4.46 -20.34 27.35
CA GLY A 807 4.03 -21.53 28.09
C GLY A 807 5.15 -22.55 28.30
N GLN A 808 6.15 -22.57 27.42
CA GLN A 808 7.32 -23.46 27.50
C GLN A 808 8.32 -23.00 28.56
N PHE A 809 8.43 -21.69 28.81
CA PHE A 809 9.41 -21.09 29.72
C PHE A 809 8.74 -20.26 30.83
N PRO A 810 7.85 -20.86 31.66
CA PRO A 810 7.11 -20.12 32.69
C PRO A 810 8.02 -19.50 33.77
N GLU A 811 9.17 -20.10 34.05
CA GLU A 811 10.18 -19.60 34.99
C GLU A 811 10.90 -18.34 34.51
N TYR A 812 10.92 -18.09 33.20
CA TYR A 812 11.55 -16.92 32.57
C TYR A 812 10.53 -15.88 32.09
N ARG A 813 9.36 -15.81 32.73
CA ARG A 813 8.23 -14.98 32.29
C ARG A 813 8.60 -13.52 32.02
N GLU A 814 9.42 -12.90 32.87
CA GLU A 814 9.83 -11.49 32.70
C GLU A 814 10.72 -11.29 31.46
N SER A 815 11.75 -12.14 31.31
CA SER A 815 12.63 -12.15 30.14
C SER A 815 11.85 -12.48 28.86
N ALA A 816 10.92 -13.43 28.91
CA ALA A 816 10.02 -13.78 27.81
C ALA A 816 9.11 -12.61 27.43
N ALA A 817 8.51 -11.92 28.42
CA ALA A 817 7.66 -10.77 28.17
C ALA A 817 8.43 -9.63 27.48
N LEU A 818 9.67 -9.37 27.91
CA LEU A 818 10.54 -8.37 27.30
C LEU A 818 10.93 -8.76 25.85
N LEU A 819 11.34 -10.01 25.63
CA LEU A 819 11.64 -10.54 24.28
C LEU A 819 10.43 -10.42 23.35
N LEU A 820 9.24 -10.68 23.88
CA LEU A 820 7.98 -10.54 23.16
C LEU A 820 7.48 -9.09 23.08
N GLN A 821 8.23 -8.11 23.60
CA GLN A 821 7.85 -6.69 23.60
C GLN A 821 6.47 -6.44 24.24
N HIS A 822 6.21 -7.11 25.36
CA HIS A 822 5.06 -6.90 26.23
C HIS A 822 5.47 -6.00 27.41
N SER A 823 4.56 -5.17 27.91
CA SER A 823 4.79 -4.34 29.09
C SER A 823 4.34 -5.12 30.34
N GLU A 824 5.24 -5.43 31.28
CA GLU A 824 4.84 -6.15 32.50
C GLU A 824 4.53 -5.26 33.70
N ASP A 825 5.23 -4.15 33.93
CA ASP A 825 4.77 -2.98 34.72
C ASP A 825 5.92 -1.97 34.85
N ARG A 826 5.64 -0.66 34.76
CA ARG A 826 6.67 0.41 34.82
C ARG A 826 7.55 0.34 36.07
N HIS A 827 6.97 -0.01 37.21
CA HIS A 827 7.61 0.06 38.53
C HIS A 827 8.81 -0.90 38.70
N LYS A 828 8.91 -1.97 37.90
CA LYS A 828 10.08 -2.89 37.95
C LYS A 828 11.25 -2.43 37.10
N TYR A 829 11.00 -1.63 36.07
CA TYR A 829 12.04 -1.20 35.14
C TYR A 829 12.87 -0.02 35.67
N ASP A 830 12.31 0.79 36.56
CA ASP A 830 13.00 1.97 37.10
C ASP A 830 14.14 1.60 38.08
N TYR A 831 14.17 0.37 38.60
CA TYR A 831 15.17 -0.11 39.58
C TYR A 831 16.16 -1.15 39.03
N ASP A 832 15.94 -1.68 37.84
CA ASP A 832 16.82 -2.69 37.22
C ASP A 832 17.57 -2.08 36.02
N LEU A 833 18.87 -1.82 36.24
CA LEU A 833 19.78 -1.11 35.33
C LEU A 833 20.33 -1.96 34.17
N ARG A 834 20.00 -3.25 34.10
CA ARG A 834 20.43 -4.11 33.00
C ARG A 834 19.86 -3.64 31.65
N THR A 835 20.62 -3.80 30.58
CA THR A 835 20.19 -3.52 29.21
C THR A 835 19.08 -4.49 28.76
N SER A 836 18.39 -4.18 27.65
CA SER A 836 17.38 -5.11 27.11
C SER A 836 17.96 -6.48 26.79
N VAL A 837 19.16 -6.53 26.20
CA VAL A 837 19.83 -7.78 25.81
C VAL A 837 20.12 -8.63 27.04
N GLU A 838 20.70 -8.05 28.09
CA GLU A 838 20.99 -8.75 29.35
C GLU A 838 19.73 -9.26 30.05
N LYS A 839 18.63 -8.50 30.02
CA LYS A 839 17.36 -8.95 30.60
C LYS A 839 16.70 -10.08 29.81
N MET A 840 16.93 -10.13 28.50
CA MET A 840 16.40 -11.19 27.63
C MET A 840 17.28 -12.44 27.60
N ALA A 841 18.58 -12.31 27.87
CA ALA A 841 19.55 -13.41 27.80
C ALA A 841 19.08 -14.71 28.49
N PRO A 842 18.51 -14.70 29.71
CA PRO A 842 18.11 -15.95 30.38
C PRO A 842 17.10 -16.79 29.59
N VAL A 843 16.07 -16.18 29.00
CA VAL A 843 15.08 -16.94 28.21
C VAL A 843 15.63 -17.33 26.84
N VAL A 844 16.52 -16.52 26.27
CA VAL A 844 17.16 -16.81 24.97
C VAL A 844 18.10 -18.01 25.12
N GLU A 845 18.94 -18.01 26.15
CA GLU A 845 19.84 -19.11 26.51
C GLU A 845 19.06 -20.40 26.80
N ALA A 846 18.03 -20.33 27.65
CA ALA A 846 17.18 -21.49 27.94
C ALA A 846 16.52 -22.07 26.67
N ASN A 847 16.08 -21.22 25.74
CA ASN A 847 15.53 -21.67 24.46
C ASN A 847 16.60 -22.29 23.55
N VAL A 848 17.80 -21.72 23.49
CA VAL A 848 18.94 -22.28 22.73
C VAL A 848 19.33 -23.65 23.27
N ASP A 849 19.43 -23.80 24.59
CA ASP A 849 19.72 -25.08 25.23
C ASP A 849 18.64 -26.12 24.92
N PHE A 850 17.37 -25.74 25.02
CA PHE A 850 16.26 -26.62 24.68
C PHE A 850 16.26 -27.02 23.20
N ILE A 851 16.59 -26.09 22.29
CA ILE A 851 16.77 -26.38 20.86
C ILE A 851 17.90 -27.39 20.67
N ASN A 852 19.08 -27.15 21.25
CA ASN A 852 20.23 -28.04 21.13
C ASN A 852 19.92 -29.45 21.64
N GLN A 853 19.29 -29.57 22.82
CA GLN A 853 18.84 -30.86 23.37
C GLN A 853 17.86 -31.57 22.43
N THR A 854 16.90 -30.82 21.86
CA THR A 854 15.92 -31.39 20.93
C THR A 854 16.59 -31.86 19.63
N LEU A 855 17.53 -31.09 19.08
CA LEU A 855 18.29 -31.46 17.88
C LEU A 855 19.17 -32.70 18.12
N MET A 856 19.79 -32.80 19.30
CA MET A 856 20.54 -34.00 19.71
C MET A 856 19.62 -35.22 19.77
N ASN A 857 18.42 -35.08 20.35
CA ASN A 857 17.44 -36.17 20.43
C ASN A 857 16.95 -36.61 19.05
N ILE A 858 16.67 -35.67 18.14
CA ILE A 858 16.29 -35.96 16.74
C ILE A 858 17.41 -36.73 16.04
N SER A 859 18.66 -36.32 16.25
CA SER A 859 19.84 -36.98 15.65
C SER A 859 20.04 -38.40 16.19
N GLN A 860 19.76 -38.64 17.48
CA GLN A 860 19.92 -39.94 18.14
C GLN A 860 18.80 -40.94 17.78
N GLN A 861 17.57 -40.47 17.58
CA GLN A 861 16.45 -41.34 17.19
C GLN A 861 16.64 -41.98 15.81
N GLY A 862 17.55 -41.44 14.98
CA GLY A 862 17.90 -41.97 13.68
C GLY A 862 16.75 -41.82 12.67
N ASN A 863 17.08 -41.90 11.38
CA ASN A 863 16.13 -41.68 10.29
C ASN A 863 14.95 -42.69 10.21
N LYS A 864 14.83 -43.65 11.13
CA LYS A 864 13.92 -44.81 11.01
C LYS A 864 12.47 -44.50 11.36
N ASP A 865 12.20 -43.50 12.19
CA ASP A 865 10.84 -43.14 12.65
C ASP A 865 10.41 -41.73 12.22
N LEU A 866 11.18 -41.07 11.36
CA LEU A 866 10.78 -39.79 10.81
C LEU A 866 9.68 -40.01 9.76
N PRO A 867 8.52 -39.33 9.86
CA PRO A 867 7.55 -39.33 8.77
C PRO A 867 8.24 -38.96 7.47
N GLU A 868 8.16 -39.84 6.48
CA GLU A 868 8.66 -39.56 5.14
C GLU A 868 8.05 -38.22 4.66
N PRO A 869 8.87 -37.31 4.11
CA PRO A 869 8.33 -36.07 3.58
C PRO A 869 7.25 -36.40 2.55
N PRO A 870 6.11 -35.68 2.53
CA PRO A 870 5.10 -35.88 1.50
C PRO A 870 5.77 -35.72 0.12
N LEU A 871 5.56 -36.72 -0.74
CA LEU A 871 6.11 -36.73 -2.10
C LEU A 871 5.74 -35.42 -2.83
N GLU A 872 6.71 -34.78 -3.47
CA GLU A 872 6.47 -33.56 -4.26
C GLU A 872 5.74 -33.93 -5.56
N ASP A 873 4.52 -33.42 -5.75
CA ASP A 873 3.82 -33.49 -7.04
C ASP A 873 4.56 -32.60 -8.07
N GLU A 874 4.67 -33.06 -9.32
CA GLU A 874 5.31 -32.32 -10.44
C GLU A 874 4.76 -30.90 -10.69
N ALA A 875 3.64 -30.53 -10.06
CA ALA A 875 2.95 -29.25 -10.25
C ALA A 875 3.29 -28.14 -9.22
N ALA A 876 4.11 -28.41 -8.19
CA ALA A 876 4.43 -27.48 -7.11
C ALA A 876 5.59 -26.51 -7.43
#